data_AF-A0A8H3NKZ5-F1
#
_entry.id   AF-A0A8H3NKZ5-F1
#
_cell.length_a   1.000
_cell.length_b   1.000
_cell.length_c   1.000
_cell.angle_alpha   90.00
_cell.angle_beta   90.00
_cell.angle_gamma   90.00
#
_symmetry.space_group_name_H-M   'P 1'
#
loop_
_entity.id
_entity.type
_entity.pdbx_description
1 polymer ?
#
loop_
_entity_poly.entity_id
_entity_poly.type
_entity_poly.pdbx_seq_one_letter_code
_entity_poly.pdbx_strand_id
1 'polypeptide(L)'
;MGSSSVAEDFLPPQAPSNATVRRVSFLNTDPPIPQYKDYNAVVIDNVLTEEECKELLRIAEASTVKDTSGSPTWDRAMINTGGGGQILATVHRNCGRVIFDSSELADKLLARLMPFLKEACVDHIRNQPLVTGLDGQGKAYRLSRLNEKLRFLKYEGGEYFRPHWDSNYLTADEEEESFYTLHLYLNGDGEQNLEELLQASKKAETDHQGSVNMDLSGKLLGGATSFSASYGEEDGIVRVFPKTGALRASSGRWSVVNPRRSSRISILHLAEPLTVTVTRRNLSLTASRKTEEKAETKSNATARPSPSQSLTIEGQTYRTDQWTNTPDTILSHVGRRLYLDENHPLAITRKLIESQFPGPVYGNYSEKNPVVSVAQNFDVLGFAPDHPGRSRTDTYYINDKTVLRTHTSAHQQAYFQQINRNEATRPKEVGYTVVADVYRRDAIDRSHYPVFHQMEGAMLWKRPVTDPLKQAARTAAAIMEDVNRIPAHGVPVEDPNPTIHTERNPLQAEHHTAEEVEAVAAHLKRSLERMVVKIFTEARKATAAANADAEAQTEPLKVRWVEAYFPFTSPSWELEVFWQGDWLEILGCGVIKQDLLINSDVPDRIGWAFGLGLERIAMLLFNIPDIRLFWSRDERFLSQFKAGQITRFEPFSKHPACYKDVAFWLPSAAASGASAAGGAVPIHENDIMEIVRGVAGDLVEDVRLIDEFTHPKTGRKSMCYRINYRSLERTLTNEETNELHEQLREKLVGQLGVELR
;
A
#
# COMPACT_ATOMS: atom_id res chain seq x y z
N MET A 1 29.57 28.00 -23.46
CA MET A 1 28.29 28.22 -24.15
C MET A 1 28.29 27.39 -25.43
N GLY A 2 27.81 26.15 -25.38
CA GLY A 2 27.40 25.42 -26.59
C GLY A 2 25.93 25.74 -26.80
N SER A 3 25.55 26.28 -27.96
CA SER A 3 24.19 26.76 -28.17
C SER A 3 23.20 25.59 -28.16
N SER A 4 22.14 25.73 -27.37
CA SER A 4 20.94 24.88 -27.41
C SER A 4 20.04 25.19 -28.62
N SER A 5 20.60 25.82 -29.66
CA SER A 5 19.86 26.29 -30.83
C SER A 5 19.71 25.14 -31.82
N VAL A 6 18.48 24.79 -32.15
CA VAL A 6 18.16 23.92 -33.29
C VAL A 6 18.70 24.58 -34.55
N ALA A 7 19.51 23.88 -35.36
CA ALA A 7 19.99 24.46 -36.62
C ALA A 7 18.80 24.81 -37.54
N GLU A 8 18.86 25.93 -38.27
CA GLU A 8 17.73 26.37 -39.11
C GLU A 8 17.29 25.30 -40.12
N ASP A 9 18.27 24.61 -40.73
CA ASP A 9 18.06 23.54 -41.72
C ASP A 9 17.71 22.16 -41.12
N PHE A 10 17.65 22.04 -39.80
CA PHE A 10 17.33 20.78 -39.13
C PHE A 10 15.85 20.45 -39.25
N LEU A 11 15.55 19.20 -39.62
CA LEU A 11 14.19 18.65 -39.74
C LEU A 11 13.31 19.41 -40.76
N PRO A 12 13.67 19.43 -42.06
CA PRO A 12 12.87 20.07 -43.11
C PRO A 12 11.44 19.48 -43.19
N PRO A 13 10.45 20.24 -43.69
CA PRO A 13 9.05 19.78 -43.76
C PRO A 13 8.85 18.60 -44.72
N GLN A 14 9.78 18.33 -45.63
CA GLN A 14 9.74 17.14 -46.47
C GLN A 14 10.34 15.94 -45.70
N ALA A 15 9.55 14.89 -45.55
CA ALA A 15 10.03 13.62 -45.00
C ALA A 15 10.92 12.86 -46.01
N PRO A 16 11.72 11.88 -45.55
CA PRO A 16 12.47 10.99 -46.44
C PRO A 16 11.58 10.35 -47.51
N SER A 17 12.11 10.15 -48.72
CA SER A 17 11.33 9.63 -49.86
C SER A 17 10.80 8.21 -49.69
N ASN A 18 11.36 7.46 -48.74
CA ASN A 18 10.94 6.11 -48.34
C ASN A 18 9.98 6.12 -47.13
N ALA A 19 9.48 7.29 -46.71
CA ALA A 19 8.50 7.39 -45.64
C ALA A 19 7.13 6.86 -46.11
N THR A 20 6.51 6.00 -45.32
CA THR A 20 5.22 5.38 -45.66
C THR A 20 4.26 5.43 -44.48
N VAL A 21 2.97 5.60 -44.75
CA VAL A 21 1.92 5.60 -43.74
C VAL A 21 1.05 4.35 -43.87
N ARG A 22 0.74 3.72 -42.74
CA ARG A 22 -0.16 2.57 -42.67
C ARG A 22 -1.08 2.68 -41.47
N ARG A 23 -2.36 2.39 -41.67
CA ARG A 23 -3.35 2.32 -40.60
C ARG A 23 -3.34 0.93 -39.97
N VAL A 24 -3.44 0.88 -38.64
CA VAL A 24 -3.59 -0.38 -37.90
C VAL A 24 -5.05 -0.81 -37.99
N SER A 25 -5.32 -1.98 -38.59
CA SER A 25 -6.65 -2.58 -38.64
C SER A 25 -6.81 -3.54 -37.46
N PHE A 26 -7.42 -3.09 -36.37
CA PHE A 26 -7.62 -3.90 -35.17
C PHE A 26 -8.50 -5.15 -35.38
N LEU A 27 -9.31 -5.18 -36.45
CA LEU A 27 -10.05 -6.37 -36.85
C LEU A 27 -9.16 -7.46 -37.44
N ASN A 28 -8.01 -7.08 -38.00
CA ASN A 28 -7.10 -7.95 -38.74
C ASN A 28 -5.76 -8.12 -38.03
N THR A 29 -5.63 -7.66 -36.78
CA THR A 29 -4.45 -7.94 -35.97
C THR A 29 -4.47 -9.40 -35.52
N ASP A 30 -3.32 -9.91 -35.10
CA ASP A 30 -3.19 -11.25 -34.53
C ASP A 30 -2.61 -11.13 -33.11
N PRO A 31 -3.41 -11.41 -32.07
CA PRO A 31 -4.85 -11.70 -32.10
C PRO A 31 -5.72 -10.47 -32.48
N PRO A 32 -6.93 -10.66 -33.02
CA PRO A 32 -7.82 -9.55 -33.40
C PRO A 32 -8.38 -8.84 -32.17
N ILE A 33 -8.40 -7.50 -32.18
CA ILE A 33 -8.97 -6.66 -31.11
C ILE A 33 -10.20 -5.87 -31.63
N PRO A 34 -11.34 -6.53 -31.90
CA PRO A 34 -12.50 -5.91 -32.52
C PRO A 34 -13.13 -4.78 -31.69
N GLN A 35 -12.83 -4.68 -30.39
CA GLN A 35 -13.25 -3.57 -29.52
C GLN A 35 -12.69 -2.22 -30.00
N TYR A 36 -11.57 -2.23 -30.71
CA TYR A 36 -10.94 -1.02 -31.25
C TYR A 36 -11.29 -0.75 -32.73
N LYS A 37 -12.26 -1.46 -33.32
CA LYS A 37 -12.59 -1.31 -34.74
C LYS A 37 -12.91 0.14 -35.16
N ASP A 38 -13.43 0.94 -34.25
CA ASP A 38 -13.84 2.33 -34.47
C ASP A 38 -12.75 3.35 -34.08
N TYR A 39 -11.58 2.89 -33.61
CA TYR A 39 -10.45 3.74 -33.21
C TYR A 39 -9.46 4.00 -34.34
N ASN A 40 -8.70 5.09 -34.20
CA ASN A 40 -7.65 5.48 -35.13
C ASN A 40 -6.27 5.21 -34.51
N ALA A 41 -5.50 4.33 -35.15
CA ALA A 41 -4.08 4.17 -34.91
C ALA A 41 -3.33 4.03 -36.24
N VAL A 42 -2.24 4.76 -36.36
CA VAL A 42 -1.46 4.91 -37.60
C VAL A 42 0.02 4.79 -37.28
N VAL A 43 0.75 4.10 -38.13
CA VAL A 43 2.21 4.03 -38.10
C VAL A 43 2.74 4.72 -39.36
N ILE A 44 3.70 5.61 -39.18
CA ILE A 44 4.43 6.28 -40.25
C ILE A 44 5.87 5.80 -40.16
N ASP A 45 6.27 4.92 -41.06
CA ASP A 45 7.60 4.33 -41.08
C ASP A 45 8.59 5.28 -41.80
N ASN A 46 9.84 5.36 -41.33
CA ASN A 46 10.94 6.16 -41.91
C ASN A 46 10.64 7.67 -42.06
N VAL A 47 9.91 8.27 -41.12
CA VAL A 47 9.60 9.71 -41.13
C VAL A 47 10.78 10.59 -40.71
N LEU A 48 11.77 10.00 -40.02
CA LEU A 48 13.06 10.61 -39.70
C LEU A 48 14.20 9.73 -40.20
N THR A 49 15.31 10.36 -40.58
CA THR A 49 16.61 9.70 -40.81
C THR A 49 17.29 9.36 -39.49
N GLU A 50 18.27 8.45 -39.50
CA GLU A 50 19.00 8.06 -38.31
C GLU A 50 19.82 9.24 -37.73
N GLU A 51 20.36 10.08 -38.60
CA GLU A 51 21.07 11.30 -38.28
C GLU A 51 20.15 12.32 -37.59
N GLU A 52 18.92 12.48 -38.08
CA GLU A 52 17.92 13.33 -37.43
C GLU A 52 17.51 12.78 -36.06
N CYS A 53 17.37 11.45 -35.92
CA CYS A 53 17.11 10.82 -34.62
C CYS A 53 18.24 11.06 -33.62
N LYS A 54 19.50 10.90 -34.05
CA LYS A 54 20.69 11.16 -33.21
C LYS A 54 20.77 12.61 -32.78
N GLU A 55 20.48 13.54 -33.67
CA GLU A 55 20.50 14.97 -33.35
C GLU A 55 19.37 15.38 -32.41
N LEU A 56 18.16 14.82 -32.56
CA LEU A 56 17.07 15.00 -31.59
C LEU A 56 17.48 14.55 -30.18
N LEU A 57 18.14 13.39 -30.06
CA LEU A 57 18.66 12.89 -28.78
C LEU A 57 19.75 13.82 -28.23
N ARG A 58 20.69 14.25 -29.07
CA ARG A 58 21.76 15.18 -28.68
C ARG A 58 21.22 16.49 -28.14
N ILE A 59 20.20 17.08 -28.80
CA ILE A 59 19.55 18.33 -28.36
C ILE A 59 18.87 18.12 -27.00
N ALA A 60 18.12 17.03 -26.84
CA ALA A 60 17.46 16.70 -25.59
C ALA A 60 18.46 16.52 -24.44
N GLU A 61 19.52 15.73 -24.64
CA GLU A 61 20.56 15.49 -23.63
C GLU A 61 21.36 16.76 -23.30
N ALA A 62 21.68 17.58 -24.30
CA ALA A 62 22.36 18.86 -24.08
C ALA A 62 21.50 19.82 -23.23
N SER A 63 20.17 19.72 -23.29
CA SER A 63 19.28 20.57 -22.49
C SER A 63 19.34 20.29 -20.98
N THR A 64 19.90 19.15 -20.56
CA THR A 64 19.98 18.77 -19.13
C THR A 64 21.39 18.90 -18.53
N VAL A 65 22.40 19.23 -19.34
CA VAL A 65 23.77 19.44 -18.87
C VAL A 65 23.90 20.80 -18.18
N LYS A 66 24.15 20.79 -16.87
CA LYS A 66 24.22 22.02 -16.05
C LYS A 66 25.61 22.68 -16.04
N ASP A 67 26.70 21.94 -16.28
CA ASP A 67 28.10 22.42 -16.21
C ASP A 67 29.01 21.86 -17.31
N THR A 68 30.18 22.49 -17.55
CA THR A 68 31.13 22.17 -18.65
C THR A 68 31.80 20.78 -18.58
N SER A 69 31.56 19.99 -17.54
CA SER A 69 32.08 18.63 -17.35
C SER A 69 31.01 17.59 -17.00
N GLY A 70 29.72 17.93 -17.11
CA GLY A 70 28.62 17.07 -16.67
C GLY A 70 28.11 16.11 -17.76
N SER A 71 27.78 14.88 -17.37
CA SER A 71 26.98 13.95 -18.18
C SER A 71 25.50 14.37 -18.20
N PRO A 72 24.74 14.10 -19.28
CA PRO A 72 23.30 14.36 -19.33
C PRO A 72 22.54 13.66 -18.21
N THR A 73 21.56 14.34 -17.60
CA THR A 73 20.68 13.74 -16.59
C THR A 73 19.33 13.36 -17.19
N TRP A 74 18.87 12.14 -16.89
CA TRP A 74 17.54 11.64 -17.24
C TRP A 74 16.75 11.41 -15.95
N ASP A 75 15.74 12.23 -15.68
CA ASP A 75 14.89 12.10 -14.49
C ASP A 75 13.95 10.89 -14.62
N ARG A 76 13.34 10.43 -13.52
CA ARG A 76 12.38 9.33 -13.60
C ARG A 76 11.07 9.77 -14.25
N ALA A 77 10.57 8.98 -15.19
CA ALA A 77 9.35 9.29 -15.91
C ALA A 77 8.12 9.19 -15.00
N MET A 78 7.44 10.31 -14.77
CA MET A 78 6.15 10.35 -14.05
C MET A 78 4.96 10.10 -14.99
N ILE A 79 3.82 9.70 -14.40
CA ILE A 79 2.53 9.50 -15.07
C ILE A 79 1.62 10.69 -14.79
N ASN A 80 0.88 11.17 -15.80
CA ASN A 80 -0.05 12.28 -15.66
C ASN A 80 -1.39 11.77 -15.11
N THR A 81 -1.80 12.24 -13.94
CA THR A 81 -3.04 11.83 -13.28
C THR A 81 -4.23 12.72 -13.61
N GLY A 82 -4.07 13.71 -14.50
CA GLY A 82 -5.09 14.72 -14.80
C GLY A 82 -5.03 15.93 -13.85
N GLY A 83 -5.68 17.03 -14.23
CA GLY A 83 -5.67 18.29 -13.46
C GLY A 83 -4.28 18.94 -13.31
N GLY A 84 -3.33 18.59 -14.18
CA GLY A 84 -1.92 19.02 -14.08
C GLY A 84 -1.06 18.20 -13.10
N GLY A 85 -1.63 17.21 -12.42
CA GLY A 85 -0.92 16.35 -11.47
C GLY A 85 -0.01 15.31 -12.13
N GLN A 86 1.10 14.98 -11.46
CA GLN A 86 2.01 13.91 -11.87
C GLN A 86 2.39 13.05 -10.67
N ILE A 87 2.47 11.73 -10.87
CA ILE A 87 2.92 10.79 -9.84
C ILE A 87 4.07 9.93 -10.35
N LEU A 88 4.98 9.58 -9.45
CA LEU A 88 5.99 8.55 -9.71
C LEU A 88 5.35 7.18 -9.46
N ALA A 89 4.98 6.49 -10.53
CA ALA A 89 4.35 5.17 -10.49
C ALA A 89 5.25 4.15 -11.20
N THR A 90 6.36 3.78 -10.53
CA THR A 90 7.39 2.89 -11.08
C THR A 90 6.86 1.52 -11.48
N VAL A 91 5.78 1.05 -10.86
CA VAL A 91 5.10 -0.20 -11.23
C VAL A 91 4.47 -0.17 -12.63
N HIS A 92 4.12 1.02 -13.14
CA HIS A 92 3.48 1.19 -14.46
C HIS A 92 4.44 1.75 -15.51
N ARG A 93 5.31 2.67 -15.12
CA ARG A 93 6.30 3.28 -16.01
C ARG A 93 7.63 3.39 -15.25
N ASN A 94 8.60 2.64 -15.72
CA ASN A 94 9.95 2.61 -15.17
C ASN A 94 10.91 2.94 -16.31
N CYS A 95 11.25 4.22 -16.49
CA CYS A 95 12.22 4.68 -17.48
C CYS A 95 12.77 6.07 -17.15
N GLY A 96 13.88 6.43 -17.78
CA GLY A 96 14.42 7.79 -17.79
C GLY A 96 13.59 8.72 -18.68
N ARG A 97 13.54 10.01 -18.35
CA ARG A 97 12.82 11.05 -19.07
C ARG A 97 13.59 12.37 -19.10
N VAL A 98 13.56 13.02 -20.26
CA VAL A 98 13.88 14.44 -20.45
C VAL A 98 12.65 15.17 -20.97
N ILE A 99 12.36 16.35 -20.41
CA ILE A 99 11.34 17.26 -20.93
C ILE A 99 12.07 18.42 -21.59
N PHE A 100 11.85 18.61 -22.88
CA PHE A 100 12.43 19.68 -23.67
C PHE A 100 11.32 20.58 -24.22
N ASP A 101 11.20 21.79 -23.68
CA ASP A 101 10.20 22.77 -24.10
C ASP A 101 10.69 23.50 -25.37
N SER A 102 10.08 23.22 -26.52
CA SER A 102 10.42 23.87 -27.80
C SER A 102 9.23 23.91 -28.75
N SER A 103 8.63 25.09 -28.91
CA SER A 103 7.58 25.33 -29.90
C SER A 103 8.12 25.20 -31.32
N GLU A 104 9.34 25.69 -31.59
CA GLU A 104 9.97 25.60 -32.91
C GLU A 104 10.13 24.15 -33.38
N LEU A 105 10.64 23.27 -32.51
CA LEU A 105 10.83 21.87 -32.85
C LEU A 105 9.49 21.14 -33.00
N ALA A 106 8.51 21.46 -32.15
CA ALA A 106 7.14 20.95 -32.26
C ALA A 106 6.48 21.36 -33.59
N ASP A 107 6.67 22.60 -34.05
CA ASP A 107 6.15 23.10 -35.32
C ASP A 107 6.84 22.45 -36.53
N LYS A 108 8.17 22.30 -36.49
CA LYS A 108 8.93 21.58 -37.55
C LYS A 108 8.48 20.13 -37.66
N LEU A 109 8.33 19.43 -36.54
CA LEU A 109 7.79 18.07 -36.49
C LEU A 109 6.38 18.05 -37.07
N LEU A 110 5.47 18.91 -36.63
CA LEU A 110 4.11 18.96 -37.14
C LEU A 110 4.07 19.19 -38.66
N ALA A 111 4.86 20.13 -39.16
CA ALA A 111 4.92 20.44 -40.59
C ALA A 111 5.32 19.21 -41.42
N ARG A 112 6.29 18.43 -40.95
CA ARG A 112 6.71 17.18 -41.58
C ARG A 112 5.65 16.09 -41.50
N LEU A 113 4.94 16.00 -40.39
CA LEU A 113 3.94 14.95 -40.15
C LEU A 113 2.61 15.22 -40.82
N MET A 114 2.26 16.50 -41.04
CA MET A 114 0.94 16.91 -41.50
C MET A 114 0.45 16.23 -42.80
N PRO A 115 1.28 16.00 -43.83
CA PRO A 115 0.86 15.26 -45.02
C PRO A 115 0.35 13.85 -44.68
N PHE A 116 1.06 13.11 -43.83
CA PHE A 116 0.69 11.76 -43.43
C PHE A 116 -0.52 11.74 -42.48
N LEU A 117 -0.62 12.72 -41.57
CA LEU A 117 -1.77 12.84 -40.67
C LEU A 117 -3.06 13.16 -41.44
N LYS A 118 -2.98 13.98 -42.49
CA LYS A 118 -4.09 14.23 -43.41
C LYS A 118 -4.46 12.99 -44.22
N GLU A 119 -3.48 12.30 -44.79
CA GLU A 119 -3.69 11.05 -45.53
C GLU A 119 -4.41 10.00 -44.67
N ALA A 120 -4.07 9.93 -43.37
CA ALA A 120 -4.67 9.00 -42.44
C ALA A 120 -5.92 9.51 -41.71
N CYS A 121 -6.43 10.71 -42.05
CA CYS A 121 -7.57 11.36 -41.42
C CYS A 121 -7.44 11.53 -39.88
N VAL A 122 -6.23 11.82 -39.40
CA VAL A 122 -5.92 12.10 -37.98
C VAL A 122 -5.93 13.60 -37.69
N ASP A 123 -5.90 14.45 -38.71
CA ASP A 123 -5.87 15.91 -38.59
C ASP A 123 -7.23 16.54 -38.23
N HIS A 124 -8.31 15.74 -38.22
CA HIS A 124 -9.65 16.18 -37.86
C HIS A 124 -10.42 15.08 -37.10
N ILE A 125 -11.23 15.48 -36.13
CA ILE A 125 -12.11 14.59 -35.36
C ILE A 125 -13.54 15.06 -35.53
N ARG A 126 -14.42 14.20 -36.05
CA ARG A 126 -15.85 14.48 -36.18
C ARG A 126 -16.64 13.22 -35.89
N ASN A 127 -17.69 13.33 -35.08
CA ASN A 127 -18.58 12.22 -34.72
C ASN A 127 -17.86 11.01 -34.11
N GLN A 128 -16.80 11.26 -33.32
CA GLN A 128 -16.06 10.23 -32.60
C GLN A 128 -16.34 10.39 -31.08
N PRO A 129 -17.52 9.97 -30.58
CA PRO A 129 -17.88 10.11 -29.15
C PRO A 129 -16.98 9.27 -28.24
N LEU A 130 -16.37 8.22 -28.82
CA LEU A 130 -15.36 7.40 -28.19
C LEU A 130 -13.98 8.07 -28.10
N VAL A 131 -13.80 9.27 -28.65
CA VAL A 131 -12.57 10.07 -28.49
C VAL A 131 -12.90 11.36 -27.74
N THR A 132 -13.96 12.03 -28.15
CA THR A 132 -14.34 13.38 -27.69
C THR A 132 -15.28 13.41 -26.47
N GLY A 133 -15.72 12.24 -25.98
CA GLY A 133 -16.68 12.17 -24.87
C GLY A 133 -18.10 12.56 -25.29
N LEU A 134 -19.01 12.62 -24.31
CA LEU A 134 -20.40 13.04 -24.56
C LEU A 134 -20.49 14.53 -24.92
N ASP A 135 -19.61 15.36 -24.37
CA ASP A 135 -19.56 16.82 -24.58
C ASP A 135 -19.04 17.24 -25.96
N GLY A 136 -18.48 16.29 -26.71
CA GLY A 136 -18.01 16.46 -28.09
C GLY A 136 -19.03 16.09 -29.17
N GLN A 137 -20.24 15.62 -28.81
CA GLN A 137 -21.27 15.28 -29.79
C GLN A 137 -21.67 16.52 -30.62
N GLY A 138 -21.60 16.39 -31.95
CA GLY A 138 -21.93 17.47 -32.88
C GLY A 138 -20.83 18.51 -33.08
N LYS A 139 -19.70 18.41 -32.37
CA LYS A 139 -18.52 19.27 -32.57
C LYS A 139 -17.54 18.63 -33.56
N ALA A 140 -16.80 19.47 -34.26
CA ALA A 140 -15.69 19.07 -35.12
C ALA A 140 -14.41 19.72 -34.59
N TYR A 141 -13.40 18.90 -34.33
CA TYR A 141 -12.10 19.34 -33.86
C TYR A 141 -11.10 19.24 -35.01
N ARG A 142 -10.16 20.18 -35.06
CA ARG A 142 -9.06 20.18 -36.03
C ARG A 142 -7.75 20.21 -35.25
N LEU A 143 -6.77 19.44 -35.70
CA LEU A 143 -5.42 19.49 -35.15
C LEU A 143 -4.88 20.91 -35.32
N SER A 144 -4.64 21.60 -34.21
CA SER A 144 -4.09 22.95 -34.17
C SER A 144 -2.55 22.91 -34.20
N ARG A 145 -1.95 22.32 -33.17
CA ARG A 145 -0.50 22.21 -32.98
C ARG A 145 -0.10 20.96 -32.19
N LEU A 146 1.21 20.72 -32.08
CA LEU A 146 1.76 19.76 -31.12
C LEU A 146 2.03 20.45 -29.77
N ASN A 147 2.01 19.66 -28.70
CA ASN A 147 2.41 20.14 -27.38
C ASN A 147 3.90 20.51 -27.41
N GLU A 148 4.23 21.72 -26.98
CA GLU A 148 5.58 22.27 -26.97
C GLU A 148 6.50 21.59 -25.94
N LYS A 149 5.93 20.89 -24.94
CA LYS A 149 6.65 20.12 -23.92
C LYS A 149 6.99 18.73 -24.43
N LEU A 150 8.02 18.62 -25.27
CA LEU A 150 8.45 17.36 -25.88
C LEU A 150 9.05 16.43 -24.83
N ARG A 151 8.60 15.17 -24.79
CA ARG A 151 9.02 14.18 -23.80
C ARG A 151 9.88 13.11 -24.47
N PHE A 152 11.15 13.08 -24.10
CA PHE A 152 12.09 12.04 -24.51
C PHE A 152 12.14 10.98 -23.42
N LEU A 153 11.95 9.72 -23.80
CA LEU A 153 11.98 8.59 -22.88
C LEU A 153 13.16 7.68 -23.24
N LYS A 154 13.93 7.28 -22.23
CA LYS A 154 15.08 6.37 -22.36
C LYS A 154 14.83 5.14 -21.51
N TYR A 155 14.98 3.98 -22.12
CA TYR A 155 14.81 2.68 -21.48
C TYR A 155 16.16 1.96 -21.48
N GLU A 156 16.67 1.64 -20.30
CA GLU A 156 17.90 0.87 -20.06
C GLU A 156 17.58 -0.48 -19.42
N GLY A 157 18.48 -1.47 -19.45
CA GLY A 157 18.20 -2.86 -19.04
C GLY A 157 17.28 -3.02 -17.81
N GLY A 158 16.20 -3.80 -17.96
CA GLY A 158 15.17 -4.00 -16.93
C GLY A 158 14.06 -2.94 -16.86
N GLU A 159 14.19 -1.81 -17.56
CA GLU A 159 13.18 -0.75 -17.63
C GLU A 159 11.99 -1.10 -18.54
N TYR A 160 10.80 -0.57 -18.22
CA TYR A 160 9.55 -1.01 -18.84
C TYR A 160 8.48 0.07 -18.91
N PHE A 161 7.55 -0.13 -19.85
CA PHE A 161 6.31 0.64 -19.99
C PHE A 161 5.12 -0.33 -19.99
N ARG A 162 4.40 -0.42 -18.88
CA ARG A 162 3.20 -1.27 -18.74
C ARG A 162 1.96 -0.52 -19.23
N PRO A 163 0.88 -1.22 -19.59
CA PRO A 163 -0.40 -0.58 -19.91
C PRO A 163 -0.88 0.32 -18.76
N HIS A 164 -1.14 1.58 -19.06
CA HIS A 164 -1.77 2.57 -18.18
C HIS A 164 -2.43 3.67 -19.03
N TRP A 165 -3.21 4.54 -18.41
CA TRP A 165 -3.90 5.64 -19.08
C TRP A 165 -3.27 6.97 -18.69
N ASP A 166 -2.86 7.74 -19.69
CA ASP A 166 -2.51 9.14 -19.50
C ASP A 166 -3.76 9.98 -19.77
N SER A 167 -4.08 10.91 -18.86
CA SER A 167 -5.20 11.84 -19.06
C SER A 167 -4.89 12.89 -20.14
N ASN A 168 -5.94 13.51 -20.70
CA ASN A 168 -5.80 14.59 -21.68
C ASN A 168 -5.02 15.76 -21.06
N TYR A 169 -4.20 16.40 -21.88
CA TYR A 169 -3.62 17.70 -21.58
C TYR A 169 -4.58 18.79 -22.07
N LEU A 170 -4.87 19.74 -21.18
CA LEU A 170 -5.60 20.97 -21.48
C LEU A 170 -4.61 22.13 -21.35
N THR A 171 -4.61 23.06 -22.30
CA THR A 171 -3.80 24.27 -22.19
C THR A 171 -4.25 25.13 -21.01
N ALA A 172 -3.37 25.99 -20.51
CA ALA A 172 -3.66 26.84 -19.34
C ALA A 172 -4.82 27.83 -19.58
N ASP A 173 -5.11 28.15 -20.83
CA ASP A 173 -6.24 28.98 -21.27
C ASP A 173 -7.51 28.17 -21.61
N GLU A 174 -7.44 26.83 -21.52
CA GLU A 174 -8.54 25.89 -21.81
C GLU A 174 -9.06 25.90 -23.27
N GLU A 175 -8.34 26.55 -24.19
CA GLU A 175 -8.73 26.65 -25.60
C GLU A 175 -8.34 25.40 -26.43
N GLU A 176 -7.33 24.65 -26.01
CA GLU A 176 -6.83 23.48 -26.72
C GLU A 176 -6.73 22.24 -25.81
N GLU A 177 -7.19 21.10 -26.34
CA GLU A 177 -7.18 19.81 -25.65
C GLU A 177 -6.50 18.73 -26.51
N SER A 178 -5.65 17.90 -25.90
CA SER A 178 -4.99 16.80 -26.59
C SER A 178 -5.88 15.57 -26.70
N PHE A 179 -6.17 15.11 -27.92
CA PHE A 179 -6.92 13.86 -28.17
C PHE A 179 -6.07 12.72 -28.74
N TYR A 180 -4.88 13.03 -29.25
CA TYR A 180 -3.96 12.08 -29.87
C TYR A 180 -2.61 12.11 -29.18
N THR A 181 -2.02 10.93 -29.02
CA THR A 181 -0.63 10.77 -28.60
C THR A 181 0.22 10.42 -29.82
N LEU A 182 1.35 11.12 -29.98
CA LEU A 182 2.36 10.84 -30.99
C LEU A 182 3.61 10.26 -30.32
N HIS A 183 4.01 9.04 -30.70
CA HIS A 183 5.23 8.38 -30.23
C HIS A 183 6.24 8.28 -31.37
N LEU A 184 7.35 9.04 -31.29
CA LEU A 184 8.47 8.92 -32.22
C LEU A 184 9.53 7.99 -31.63
N TYR A 185 9.95 7.00 -32.42
CA TYR A 185 11.00 6.06 -32.06
C TYR A 185 12.34 6.54 -32.60
N LEU A 186 13.25 6.95 -31.69
CA LEU A 186 14.55 7.53 -32.04
C LEU A 186 15.68 6.49 -32.10
N ASN A 187 15.44 5.27 -31.62
CA ASN A 187 16.36 4.14 -31.66
C ASN A 187 15.59 2.81 -31.77
N GLY A 188 16.28 1.73 -32.18
CA GLY A 188 15.65 0.43 -32.46
C GLY A 188 16.52 -0.81 -32.25
N ASP A 189 17.78 -0.66 -31.85
CA ASP A 189 18.77 -1.75 -31.77
C ASP A 189 19.08 -2.18 -30.32
N GLY A 190 18.07 -2.73 -29.63
CA GLY A 190 18.24 -3.28 -28.29
C GLY A 190 18.11 -4.81 -28.25
N GLU A 191 19.02 -5.49 -27.56
CA GLU A 191 18.91 -6.92 -27.23
C GLU A 191 18.25 -7.14 -25.85
N GLN A 192 17.42 -8.18 -25.73
CA GLN A 192 16.68 -8.51 -24.52
C GLN A 192 17.50 -9.43 -23.61
N ASN A 193 17.62 -9.12 -22.32
CA ASN A 193 18.25 -10.02 -21.34
C ASN A 193 17.27 -11.16 -20.98
N LEU A 194 17.57 -12.37 -21.48
CA LEU A 194 16.70 -13.54 -21.39
C LEU A 194 16.52 -14.03 -19.94
N GLU A 195 17.57 -13.92 -19.12
CA GLU A 195 17.62 -14.42 -17.76
C GLU A 195 16.78 -13.56 -16.81
N GLU A 196 16.79 -12.25 -17.04
CA GLU A 196 16.01 -11.24 -16.31
C GLU A 196 14.53 -11.28 -16.70
N LEU A 197 14.20 -11.56 -17.97
CA LEU A 197 12.81 -11.79 -18.41
C LEU A 197 12.22 -13.05 -17.79
N LEU A 198 13.01 -14.12 -17.68
CA LEU A 198 12.61 -15.36 -17.01
C LEU A 198 12.37 -15.14 -15.51
N GLN A 199 13.18 -14.29 -14.85
CA GLN A 199 12.94 -13.88 -13.47
C GLN A 199 11.71 -12.99 -13.31
N ALA A 200 11.48 -12.03 -14.22
CA ALA A 200 10.30 -11.18 -14.23
C ALA A 200 9.01 -11.96 -14.52
N SER A 201 9.07 -12.98 -15.39
CA SER A 201 7.99 -13.93 -15.67
C SER A 201 7.60 -14.71 -14.41
N LYS A 202 8.60 -15.29 -13.72
CA LYS A 202 8.40 -15.97 -12.44
C LYS A 202 7.89 -15.04 -11.33
N LYS A 203 8.31 -13.77 -11.33
CA LYS A 203 7.85 -12.72 -10.40
C LYS A 203 6.39 -12.31 -10.66
N ALA A 204 5.95 -12.24 -11.91
CA ALA A 204 4.55 -11.91 -12.22
C ALA A 204 3.57 -13.06 -11.95
N GLU A 205 4.01 -14.31 -12.08
CA GLU A 205 3.24 -15.48 -11.61
C GLU A 205 3.02 -15.46 -10.08
N THR A 206 3.87 -14.75 -9.34
CA THR A 206 3.82 -14.68 -7.87
C THR A 206 3.14 -13.41 -7.33
N ASP A 207 3.23 -12.26 -8.02
CA ASP A 207 2.72 -10.97 -7.53
C ASP A 207 1.29 -10.59 -7.98
N HIS A 208 0.71 -11.27 -8.99
CA HIS A 208 -0.63 -11.00 -9.54
C HIS A 208 -0.89 -9.52 -9.90
N GLN A 209 0.13 -8.80 -10.37
CA GLN A 209 0.00 -7.46 -10.96
C GLN A 209 0.60 -7.43 -12.39
N GLY A 210 -0.25 -7.82 -13.35
CA GLY A 210 -0.08 -7.54 -14.79
C GLY A 210 0.68 -8.59 -15.59
N SER A 211 0.22 -8.79 -16.83
CA SER A 211 0.83 -9.69 -17.83
C SER A 211 2.30 -9.43 -18.06
N VAL A 212 3.08 -10.51 -18.10
CA VAL A 212 4.45 -10.51 -18.61
C VAL A 212 4.45 -11.02 -20.04
N ASN A 213 5.36 -10.48 -20.86
CA ASN A 213 5.50 -10.86 -22.24
C ASN A 213 6.05 -12.28 -22.38
N MET A 214 5.34 -13.13 -23.13
CA MET A 214 5.69 -14.54 -23.39
C MET A 214 6.60 -14.73 -24.62
N ASP A 215 6.95 -13.67 -25.35
CA ASP A 215 7.85 -13.79 -26.51
C ASP A 215 9.32 -13.81 -26.05
N LEU A 216 9.83 -15.03 -25.87
CA LEU A 216 11.21 -15.37 -25.52
C LEU A 216 12.18 -15.27 -26.72
N SER A 217 11.69 -14.89 -27.90
CA SER A 217 12.46 -14.81 -29.14
C SER A 217 12.57 -13.40 -29.74
N GLY A 218 11.99 -12.40 -29.06
CA GLY A 218 11.72 -11.06 -29.62
C GLY A 218 12.79 -9.99 -29.38
N LYS A 219 12.70 -8.90 -30.16
CA LYS A 219 13.44 -7.64 -29.96
C LYS A 219 12.87 -6.83 -28.78
N LEU A 220 13.68 -5.91 -28.22
CA LEU A 220 13.40 -5.10 -27.03
C LEU A 220 11.95 -4.56 -26.93
N LEU A 221 11.31 -4.77 -25.77
CA LEU A 221 9.93 -4.33 -25.48
C LEU A 221 9.82 -3.01 -24.73
N GLY A 222 10.92 -2.51 -24.15
CA GLY A 222 10.95 -1.29 -23.35
C GLY A 222 10.38 -0.06 -24.07
N GLY A 223 10.33 -0.08 -25.41
CA GLY A 223 9.69 0.94 -26.23
C GLY A 223 8.50 0.46 -27.07
N ALA A 224 8.01 -0.78 -26.93
CA ALA A 224 6.91 -1.27 -27.75
C ALA A 224 5.56 -0.70 -27.27
N THR A 225 4.81 -0.06 -28.18
CA THR A 225 3.47 0.40 -27.81
C THR A 225 2.46 -0.75 -27.96
N SER A 226 1.81 -1.14 -26.85
CA SER A 226 0.92 -2.30 -26.77
C SER A 226 -0.56 -1.90 -26.72
N PHE A 227 -1.43 -2.61 -27.46
CA PHE A 227 -2.89 -2.52 -27.42
C PHE A 227 -3.49 -3.76 -26.78
N SER A 228 -4.45 -3.64 -25.86
CA SER A 228 -5.10 -4.77 -25.19
C SER A 228 -6.63 -4.69 -25.27
N ALA A 229 -7.31 -5.84 -25.33
CA ALA A 229 -8.77 -5.93 -25.49
C ALA A 229 -9.57 -5.42 -24.26
N SER A 230 -9.04 -5.59 -23.05
CA SER A 230 -9.62 -5.04 -21.81
C SER A 230 -8.52 -4.72 -20.77
N TYR A 231 -8.90 -4.10 -19.64
CA TYR A 231 -7.96 -3.79 -18.55
C TYR A 231 -7.72 -5.04 -17.70
N GLY A 232 -6.51 -5.60 -17.78
CA GLY A 232 -6.09 -6.74 -16.95
C GLY A 232 -6.30 -8.12 -17.58
N GLU A 233 -6.83 -8.22 -18.81
CA GLU A 233 -6.84 -9.48 -19.57
C GLU A 233 -5.57 -9.59 -20.44
N GLU A 234 -4.87 -10.73 -20.35
CA GLU A 234 -3.62 -11.00 -21.08
C GLU A 234 -3.85 -11.57 -22.49
N ASP A 235 -5.02 -12.16 -22.72
CA ASP A 235 -5.44 -12.63 -24.04
C ASP A 235 -5.78 -11.44 -24.93
N GLY A 236 -5.09 -11.29 -26.08
CA GLY A 236 -5.46 -10.26 -27.05
C GLY A 236 -4.48 -9.08 -27.23
N ILE A 237 -3.21 -9.15 -26.80
CA ILE A 237 -2.28 -8.02 -26.90
C ILE A 237 -1.66 -7.89 -28.30
N VAL A 238 -1.82 -6.72 -28.93
CA VAL A 238 -1.14 -6.36 -30.18
C VAL A 238 -0.03 -5.37 -29.88
N ARG A 239 1.20 -5.67 -30.31
CA ARG A 239 2.37 -4.81 -30.07
C ARG A 239 2.85 -4.17 -31.36
N VAL A 240 3.16 -2.88 -31.28
CA VAL A 240 3.88 -2.16 -32.34
C VAL A 240 5.29 -1.91 -31.82
N PHE A 241 6.24 -2.66 -32.37
CA PHE A 241 7.64 -2.58 -31.99
C PHE A 241 8.29 -1.28 -32.48
N PRO A 242 9.23 -0.72 -31.71
CA PRO A 242 9.96 0.46 -32.10
C PRO A 242 10.79 0.16 -33.36
N LYS A 243 10.75 1.09 -34.31
CA LYS A 243 11.64 1.10 -35.46
C LYS A 243 12.22 2.51 -35.54
N THR A 244 13.55 2.63 -35.55
CA THR A 244 14.24 3.92 -35.63
C THR A 244 13.67 4.76 -36.77
N GLY A 245 13.32 6.00 -36.46
CA GLY A 245 12.76 6.95 -37.41
C GLY A 245 11.28 6.70 -37.75
N ALA A 246 10.58 5.81 -37.05
CA ALA A 246 9.14 5.63 -37.21
C ALA A 246 8.35 6.47 -36.19
N LEU A 247 7.16 6.91 -36.59
CA LEU A 247 6.18 7.56 -35.74
C LEU A 247 4.94 6.67 -35.60
N ARG A 248 4.32 6.71 -34.42
CA ARG A 248 3.00 6.16 -34.19
C ARG A 248 2.05 7.24 -33.67
N ALA A 249 0.88 7.37 -34.29
CA ALA A 249 -0.21 8.25 -33.86
C ALA A 249 -1.41 7.42 -33.42
N SER A 250 -1.99 7.70 -32.25
CA SER A 250 -3.22 7.02 -31.80
C SER A 250 -4.07 7.89 -30.88
N SER A 251 -5.40 7.77 -30.98
CA SER A 251 -6.35 8.50 -30.13
C SER A 251 -6.30 7.99 -28.69
N GLY A 252 -6.34 8.89 -27.71
CA GLY A 252 -6.06 8.67 -26.29
C GLY A 252 -7.07 7.85 -25.48
N ARG A 253 -7.83 6.92 -26.06
CA ARG A 253 -8.57 5.92 -25.26
C ARG A 253 -7.96 4.55 -25.44
N TRP A 254 -7.18 4.18 -24.46
CA TRP A 254 -6.73 2.82 -24.25
C TRP A 254 -7.78 2.17 -23.34
N SER A 255 -8.31 1.02 -23.76
CA SER A 255 -9.36 0.13 -23.17
C SER A 255 -10.75 0.71 -22.81
N VAL A 256 -11.82 0.10 -23.35
CA VAL A 256 -13.21 0.60 -23.33
C VAL A 256 -14.20 -0.37 -22.66
N VAL A 257 -14.91 0.15 -21.65
CA VAL A 257 -16.36 0.08 -21.30
C VAL A 257 -17.18 -1.22 -21.49
N ASN A 258 -17.92 -1.60 -20.44
CA ASN A 258 -19.06 -2.53 -20.46
C ASN A 258 -20.37 -1.81 -20.87
N PRO A 259 -21.19 -2.31 -21.82
CA PRO A 259 -22.41 -1.65 -22.26
C PRO A 259 -23.60 -1.99 -21.36
N ARG A 260 -24.32 -0.99 -20.85
CA ARG A 260 -25.79 -0.99 -20.66
C ARG A 260 -26.27 0.32 -20.02
N ARG A 261 -26.92 1.16 -20.84
CA ARG A 261 -28.32 1.59 -20.67
C ARG A 261 -28.71 2.61 -21.76
N SER A 262 -29.39 2.10 -22.79
CA SER A 262 -30.59 2.76 -23.32
C SER A 262 -31.70 2.51 -22.29
N SER A 263 -32.65 3.39 -21.96
CA SER A 263 -33.44 4.29 -22.79
C SER A 263 -34.08 5.35 -21.88
N ARG A 264 -34.24 6.60 -22.35
CA ARG A 264 -35.57 7.21 -22.57
C ARG A 264 -35.46 8.58 -23.23
N ILE A 265 -36.27 8.70 -24.27
CA ILE A 265 -36.64 9.89 -25.03
C ILE A 265 -37.38 10.88 -24.11
N SER A 266 -37.10 12.18 -24.25
CA SER A 266 -38.16 13.18 -24.36
C SER A 266 -37.70 14.43 -25.13
N ILE A 267 -38.63 14.89 -25.94
CA ILE A 267 -38.56 15.92 -26.97
C ILE A 267 -38.66 17.31 -26.34
N LEU A 268 -38.06 18.29 -27.01
CA LEU A 268 -38.21 19.74 -26.85
C LEU A 268 -39.65 20.21 -26.52
N HIS A 269 -39.75 21.22 -25.65
CA HIS A 269 -40.56 22.41 -25.93
C HIS A 269 -39.95 23.65 -25.28
N LEU A 270 -39.85 24.71 -26.09
CA LEU A 270 -39.48 26.08 -25.72
C LEU A 270 -40.68 26.81 -25.07
N ALA A 271 -40.34 27.70 -24.13
CA ALA A 271 -40.93 28.97 -23.66
C ALA A 271 -42.40 29.34 -24.08
N GLU A 272 -43.27 29.94 -23.27
CA GLU A 272 -43.18 31.18 -22.47
C GLU A 272 -44.44 31.36 -21.55
N PRO A 273 -44.60 32.44 -20.74
CA PRO A 273 -45.35 32.44 -19.47
C PRO A 273 -46.78 33.00 -19.54
N LEU A 274 -47.68 32.56 -18.65
CA LEU A 274 -48.91 33.28 -18.30
C LEU A 274 -49.29 33.11 -16.82
N THR A 275 -49.40 34.26 -16.14
CA THR A 275 -50.00 34.51 -14.83
C THR A 275 -51.52 34.30 -14.80
N VAL A 276 -52.09 33.67 -13.77
CA VAL A 276 -53.41 34.01 -13.14
C VAL A 276 -53.47 33.49 -11.68
N THR A 277 -54.10 34.29 -10.83
CA THR A 277 -54.25 34.25 -9.35
C THR A 277 -55.53 33.53 -8.85
N VAL A 278 -55.50 33.08 -7.57
CA VAL A 278 -56.64 32.92 -6.59
C VAL A 278 -57.60 31.72 -6.87
N THR A 279 -58.10 30.88 -5.93
CA THR A 279 -58.56 31.02 -4.53
C THR A 279 -58.68 29.66 -3.81
N ARG A 280 -58.66 29.72 -2.47
CA ARG A 280 -59.05 28.71 -1.45
C ARG A 280 -60.33 27.92 -1.74
N ARG A 281 -60.41 26.71 -1.16
CA ARG A 281 -61.57 26.28 -0.36
C ARG A 281 -61.17 25.44 0.86
N ASN A 282 -61.59 25.94 2.02
CA ASN A 282 -61.61 25.29 3.32
C ASN A 282 -62.67 24.18 3.35
N LEU A 283 -62.44 23.16 4.20
CA LEU A 283 -63.51 22.55 4.99
C LEU A 283 -63.04 22.47 6.44
N SER A 284 -63.82 23.12 7.29
CA SER A 284 -63.78 23.10 8.75
C SER A 284 -64.91 22.15 9.23
N LEU A 285 -65.19 21.86 10.50
CA LEU A 285 -65.16 22.64 11.75
C LEU A 285 -65.51 21.66 12.91
N THR A 286 -65.13 22.06 14.14
CA THR A 286 -65.83 21.86 15.45
C THR A 286 -65.89 20.49 16.15
N ALA A 287 -65.88 20.38 17.49
CA ALA A 287 -66.06 21.39 18.55
C ALA A 287 -65.50 20.95 19.93
N SER A 288 -64.96 21.94 20.66
CA SER A 288 -65.27 22.40 22.05
C SER A 288 -65.35 21.42 23.25
N ARG A 289 -65.05 21.78 24.52
CA ARG A 289 -64.43 22.93 25.25
C ARG A 289 -64.65 22.67 26.77
N LYS A 290 -63.76 23.23 27.65
CA LYS A 290 -63.94 23.68 29.09
C LYS A 290 -63.24 22.85 30.19
N THR A 291 -62.13 23.35 30.79
CA THR A 291 -61.96 24.16 32.06
C THR A 291 -62.34 23.40 33.33
N GLU A 292 -61.60 23.32 34.45
CA GLU A 292 -60.74 24.29 35.17
C GLU A 292 -59.96 23.59 36.32
N GLU A 293 -58.77 24.12 36.66
CA GLU A 293 -58.03 24.18 37.95
C GLU A 293 -58.34 23.23 39.16
N LYS A 294 -57.30 22.52 39.66
CA LYS A 294 -56.54 22.90 40.88
C LYS A 294 -55.38 21.94 41.19
N ALA A 295 -54.36 22.52 41.84
CA ALA A 295 -53.05 21.97 42.16
C ALA A 295 -53.06 20.90 43.26
N GLU A 296 -52.17 19.90 43.14
CA GLU A 296 -51.54 19.24 44.29
C GLU A 296 -50.25 18.51 43.91
N THR A 297 -49.25 18.69 44.76
CA THR A 297 -47.82 18.40 44.68
C THR A 297 -47.48 16.92 44.48
N LYS A 298 -46.67 16.54 43.48
CA LYS A 298 -46.00 15.22 43.43
C LYS A 298 -44.55 15.29 42.93
N SER A 299 -43.66 15.01 43.88
CA SER A 299 -42.33 14.40 43.81
C SER A 299 -41.67 14.22 42.42
N ASN A 300 -40.47 14.77 42.30
CA ASN A 300 -39.44 14.40 41.33
C ASN A 300 -39.30 12.87 41.21
N ALA A 301 -39.79 12.29 40.13
CA ALA A 301 -39.37 10.99 39.66
C ALA A 301 -38.16 11.20 38.74
N THR A 302 -36.98 10.96 39.30
CA THR A 302 -35.72 10.80 38.56
C THR A 302 -35.92 9.83 37.40
N ALA A 303 -35.57 10.27 36.19
CA ALA A 303 -35.48 9.42 35.01
C ALA A 303 -34.63 8.19 35.33
N ARG A 304 -35.18 6.99 35.10
CA ARG A 304 -34.39 5.76 35.15
C ARG A 304 -33.27 5.86 34.11
N PRO A 305 -31.99 5.66 34.48
CA PRO A 305 -30.93 5.54 33.49
C PRO A 305 -31.20 4.30 32.63
N SER A 306 -31.09 4.45 31.32
CA SER A 306 -31.00 3.34 30.37
C SER A 306 -29.95 2.33 30.85
N PRO A 307 -30.16 1.02 30.71
CA PRO A 307 -29.18 0.01 31.14
C PRO A 307 -27.84 0.31 30.48
N SER A 308 -26.78 0.45 31.28
CA SER A 308 -25.42 0.61 30.78
C SER A 308 -25.06 -0.61 29.94
N GLN A 309 -24.78 -0.41 28.65
CA GLN A 309 -24.25 -1.46 27.79
C GLN A 309 -22.88 -1.93 28.32
N SER A 310 -22.60 -3.22 28.16
CA SER A 310 -21.37 -3.85 28.66
C SER A 310 -20.90 -4.96 27.72
N LEU A 311 -19.59 -5.14 27.61
CA LEU A 311 -18.97 -6.24 26.87
C LEU A 311 -18.37 -7.26 27.85
N THR A 312 -18.50 -8.54 27.55
CA THR A 312 -17.86 -9.60 28.34
C THR A 312 -16.76 -10.25 27.49
N ILE A 313 -15.52 -10.17 27.97
CA ILE A 313 -14.33 -10.66 27.27
C ILE A 313 -13.51 -11.48 28.27
N GLU A 314 -13.17 -12.73 27.92
CA GLU A 314 -12.43 -13.65 28.80
C GLU A 314 -13.04 -13.78 30.22
N GLY A 315 -14.37 -13.75 30.31
CA GLY A 315 -15.12 -13.86 31.58
C GLY A 315 -15.14 -12.58 32.44
N GLN A 316 -14.49 -11.50 32.00
CA GLN A 316 -14.52 -10.19 32.64
C GLN A 316 -15.54 -9.28 31.94
N THR A 317 -16.32 -8.52 32.70
CA THR A 317 -17.30 -7.57 32.16
C THR A 317 -16.77 -6.15 32.22
N TYR A 318 -16.81 -5.46 31.08
CA TYR A 318 -16.37 -4.09 30.89
C TYR A 318 -17.56 -3.21 30.53
N ARG A 319 -17.65 -2.02 31.12
CA ARG A 319 -18.64 -1.02 30.71
C ARG A 319 -18.23 -0.43 29.37
N THR A 320 -19.19 -0.24 28.48
CA THR A 320 -18.99 0.49 27.22
C THR A 320 -19.26 1.98 27.41
N ASP A 321 -18.72 2.79 26.51
CA ASP A 321 -18.92 4.24 26.46
C ASP A 321 -18.80 4.76 25.01
N GLN A 322 -18.68 6.07 24.86
CA GLN A 322 -18.55 6.73 23.56
C GLN A 322 -17.26 6.40 22.79
N TRP A 323 -16.24 5.83 23.43
CA TRP A 323 -14.99 5.41 22.80
C TRP A 323 -15.10 4.01 22.21
N THR A 324 -15.98 3.16 22.75
CA THR A 324 -16.17 1.78 22.30
C THR A 324 -16.33 1.71 20.78
N ASN A 325 -15.46 0.96 20.12
CA ASN A 325 -15.47 0.71 18.67
C ASN A 325 -15.06 -0.73 18.34
N THR A 326 -15.13 -1.65 19.32
CA THR A 326 -14.76 -3.06 19.17
C THR A 326 -15.98 -3.89 18.76
N PRO A 327 -16.07 -4.41 17.53
CA PRO A 327 -17.25 -5.15 17.08
C PRO A 327 -17.16 -6.64 17.41
N ASP A 328 -18.31 -7.31 17.39
CA ASP A 328 -18.43 -8.75 17.68
C ASP A 328 -17.58 -9.63 16.74
N THR A 329 -17.37 -9.19 15.51
CA THR A 329 -16.46 -9.85 14.55
C THR A 329 -15.04 -9.93 15.09
N ILE A 330 -14.53 -8.86 15.70
CA ILE A 330 -13.21 -8.84 16.33
C ILE A 330 -13.20 -9.63 17.63
N LEU A 331 -14.25 -9.49 18.45
CA LEU A 331 -14.38 -10.27 19.69
C LEU A 331 -14.43 -11.78 19.44
N SER A 332 -14.95 -12.22 18.29
CA SER A 332 -15.00 -13.64 17.91
C SER A 332 -13.62 -14.29 17.71
N HIS A 333 -12.57 -13.47 17.53
CA HIS A 333 -11.18 -13.94 17.42
C HIS A 333 -10.52 -14.12 18.79
N VAL A 334 -11.02 -13.44 19.82
CA VAL A 334 -10.49 -13.54 21.18
C VAL A 334 -10.58 -15.00 21.66
N GLY A 335 -9.48 -15.49 22.22
CA GLY A 335 -9.41 -16.85 22.75
C GLY A 335 -9.01 -17.92 21.72
N ARG A 336 -8.92 -17.59 20.41
CA ARG A 336 -8.42 -18.52 19.37
C ARG A 336 -6.99 -18.98 19.60
N ARG A 337 -6.12 -18.08 20.11
CA ARG A 337 -4.75 -18.36 20.59
C ARG A 337 -3.95 -19.29 19.69
N LEU A 338 -3.92 -18.99 18.39
CA LEU A 338 -3.31 -19.84 17.35
C LEU A 338 -1.82 -20.14 17.60
N TYR A 339 -1.12 -19.25 18.31
CA TYR A 339 0.26 -19.39 18.76
C TYR A 339 0.48 -20.46 19.84
N LEU A 340 -0.59 -21.01 20.44
CA LEU A 340 -0.55 -22.10 21.42
C LEU A 340 -0.97 -23.46 20.87
N ASP A 341 -1.53 -23.51 19.66
CA ASP A 341 -1.78 -24.78 18.97
C ASP A 341 -0.46 -25.27 18.37
N GLU A 342 0.17 -26.27 18.98
CA GLU A 342 1.54 -26.70 18.65
C GLU A 342 1.71 -27.16 17.19
N ASN A 343 0.65 -27.57 16.49
CA ASN A 343 0.72 -27.91 15.06
C ASN A 343 0.53 -26.71 14.14
N HIS A 344 0.04 -25.59 14.66
CA HIS A 344 -0.19 -24.39 13.89
C HIS A 344 1.15 -23.73 13.48
N PRO A 345 1.30 -23.23 12.25
CA PRO A 345 2.55 -22.60 11.77
C PRO A 345 3.03 -21.45 12.65
N LEU A 346 2.12 -20.71 13.30
CA LEU A 346 2.48 -19.65 14.25
C LEU A 346 3.13 -20.20 15.54
N ALA A 347 2.65 -21.33 16.07
CA ALA A 347 3.26 -21.95 17.25
C ALA A 347 4.62 -22.55 16.91
N ILE A 348 4.77 -23.15 15.73
CA ILE A 348 6.05 -23.67 15.23
C ILE A 348 7.06 -22.52 15.07
N THR A 349 6.63 -21.39 14.49
CA THR A 349 7.44 -20.16 14.35
C THR A 349 7.86 -19.63 15.71
N ARG A 350 6.92 -19.51 16.66
CA ARG A 350 7.21 -19.12 18.04
C ARG A 350 8.27 -20.04 18.65
N LYS A 351 8.12 -21.36 18.56
CA LYS A 351 9.08 -22.33 19.12
C LYS A 351 10.47 -22.21 18.49
N LEU A 352 10.54 -21.94 17.19
CA LEU A 352 11.79 -21.67 16.52
C LEU A 352 12.48 -20.42 17.08
N ILE A 353 11.73 -19.35 17.33
CA ILE A 353 12.27 -18.11 17.90
C ILE A 353 12.68 -18.31 19.36
N GLU A 354 11.80 -18.91 20.19
CA GLU A 354 12.10 -19.27 21.60
C GLU A 354 13.38 -20.10 21.71
N SER A 355 13.71 -20.93 20.71
CA SER A 355 14.95 -21.72 20.70
C SER A 355 16.23 -20.87 20.64
N GLN A 356 16.14 -19.63 20.16
CA GLN A 356 17.26 -18.67 20.13
C GLN A 356 17.39 -17.86 21.42
N PHE A 357 16.37 -17.95 22.30
CA PHE A 357 16.33 -17.34 23.63
C PHE A 357 16.06 -18.42 24.69
N PRO A 358 17.01 -19.35 24.92
CA PRO A 358 16.78 -20.49 25.79
C PRO A 358 16.82 -20.13 27.28
N GLY A 359 16.08 -20.92 28.07
CA GLY A 359 16.22 -20.93 29.52
C GLY A 359 17.59 -21.52 29.95
N PRO A 360 18.10 -21.17 31.15
CA PRO A 360 17.43 -20.39 32.20
C PRO A 360 17.60 -18.86 32.05
N VAL A 361 18.29 -18.39 31.00
CA VAL A 361 18.56 -16.95 30.80
C VAL A 361 17.29 -16.18 30.46
N TYR A 362 16.44 -16.78 29.62
CA TYR A 362 15.16 -16.22 29.22
C TYR A 362 13.99 -17.00 29.84
N GLY A 363 13.03 -16.26 30.40
CA GLY A 363 11.69 -16.78 30.68
C GLY A 363 10.81 -16.66 29.44
N ASN A 364 10.29 -17.77 28.91
CA ASN A 364 9.41 -17.76 27.74
C ASN A 364 7.94 -17.82 28.19
N TYR A 365 7.22 -16.73 27.97
CA TYR A 365 5.87 -16.47 28.49
C TYR A 365 4.83 -16.33 27.37
N SER A 366 3.56 -16.40 27.74
CA SER A 366 2.44 -16.21 26.83
C SER A 366 1.34 -15.41 27.50
N GLU A 367 0.88 -14.33 26.87
CA GLU A 367 -0.23 -13.51 27.37
C GLU A 367 -1.54 -13.93 26.72
N LYS A 368 -2.51 -14.34 27.55
CA LYS A 368 -3.78 -14.93 27.09
C LYS A 368 -4.93 -13.95 27.03
N ASN A 369 -4.96 -12.98 27.94
CA ASN A 369 -6.02 -11.96 27.96
C ASN A 369 -5.56 -10.78 27.10
N PRO A 370 -6.25 -10.44 26.00
CA PRO A 370 -5.85 -9.33 25.12
C PRO A 370 -6.21 -7.95 25.67
N VAL A 371 -7.02 -7.89 26.74
CA VAL A 371 -7.51 -6.66 27.30
C VAL A 371 -6.45 -6.03 28.22
N VAL A 372 -6.08 -4.79 27.90
CA VAL A 372 -5.13 -3.99 28.68
C VAL A 372 -5.69 -2.59 28.89
N SER A 373 -5.19 -1.88 29.90
CA SER A 373 -5.49 -0.47 30.06
C SER A 373 -4.81 0.37 28.97
N VAL A 374 -5.40 1.53 28.65
CA VAL A 374 -4.77 2.56 27.79
C VAL A 374 -3.39 2.95 28.32
N ALA A 375 -3.24 3.00 29.65
CA ALA A 375 -1.97 3.31 30.28
C ALA A 375 -0.89 2.26 29.98
N GLN A 376 -1.21 0.97 30.10
CA GLN A 376 -0.28 -0.11 29.76
C GLN A 376 0.10 -0.10 28.28
N ASN A 377 -0.87 0.11 27.39
CA ASN A 377 -0.62 0.08 25.95
C ASN A 377 0.11 1.32 25.44
N PHE A 378 0.01 2.48 26.11
CA PHE A 378 0.54 3.73 25.56
C PHE A 378 1.29 4.59 26.58
N ASP A 379 0.67 4.95 27.70
CA ASP A 379 1.24 5.93 28.64
C ASP A 379 2.56 5.46 29.24
N VAL A 380 2.60 4.21 29.72
CA VAL A 380 3.79 3.59 30.33
C VAL A 380 4.96 3.54 29.34
N LEU A 381 4.66 3.38 28.05
CA LEU A 381 5.64 3.31 26.97
C LEU A 381 6.00 4.69 26.41
N GLY A 382 5.52 5.78 27.01
CA GLY A 382 5.89 7.15 26.62
C GLY A 382 5.25 7.66 25.33
N PHE A 383 4.18 7.03 24.85
CA PHE A 383 3.42 7.57 23.71
C PHE A 383 2.80 8.92 24.08
N ALA A 384 2.94 9.93 23.24
CA ALA A 384 2.29 11.22 23.47
C ALA A 384 0.76 11.10 23.41
N PRO A 385 -0.03 11.91 24.15
CA PRO A 385 -1.49 11.83 24.14
C PRO A 385 -2.15 12.02 22.75
N ASP A 386 -1.48 12.75 21.87
CA ASP A 386 -1.85 13.03 20.48
C ASP A 386 -1.20 12.08 19.45
N HIS A 387 -0.51 11.04 19.90
CA HIS A 387 0.15 10.08 19.03
C HIS A 387 -0.88 9.37 18.11
N PRO A 388 -0.64 9.26 16.78
CA PRO A 388 -1.59 8.68 15.84
C PRO A 388 -2.09 7.28 16.23
N GLY A 389 -1.20 6.43 16.75
CA GLY A 389 -1.56 5.10 17.24
C GLY A 389 -2.60 5.05 18.38
N ARG A 390 -2.87 6.17 19.07
CA ARG A 390 -3.98 6.29 20.05
C ARG A 390 -5.31 6.64 19.40
N SER A 391 -5.34 6.87 18.09
CA SER A 391 -6.57 7.20 17.38
C SER A 391 -7.57 6.05 17.44
N ARG A 392 -8.86 6.38 17.56
CA ARG A 392 -9.95 5.41 17.43
C ARG A 392 -10.02 4.80 16.02
N THR A 393 -9.37 5.41 15.03
CA THR A 393 -9.30 4.88 13.66
C THR A 393 -8.36 3.69 13.55
N ASP A 394 -7.42 3.53 14.49
CA ASP A 394 -6.32 2.56 14.40
C ASP A 394 -6.35 1.55 15.57
N THR A 395 -7.01 1.90 16.68
CA THR A 395 -7.09 1.09 17.90
C THR A 395 -8.51 0.65 18.23
N TYR A 396 -8.66 -0.59 18.68
CA TYR A 396 -9.91 -1.12 19.23
C TYR A 396 -10.03 -0.80 20.73
N TYR A 397 -10.87 0.19 21.03
CA TYR A 397 -11.29 0.60 22.36
C TYR A 397 -12.50 -0.22 22.82
N ILE A 398 -12.38 -0.76 24.03
CA ILE A 398 -13.50 -1.33 24.79
C ILE A 398 -14.24 -0.19 25.51
N ASN A 399 -13.50 0.77 26.05
CA ASN A 399 -13.96 2.05 26.60
C ASN A 399 -12.80 3.04 26.65
N ASP A 400 -13.01 4.25 27.17
CA ASP A 400 -12.00 5.33 27.27
C ASP A 400 -10.69 4.94 27.97
N LYS A 401 -10.71 3.87 28.78
CA LYS A 401 -9.59 3.42 29.62
C LYS A 401 -9.03 2.06 29.24
N THR A 402 -9.70 1.35 28.33
CA THR A 402 -9.44 -0.07 28.08
C THR A 402 -9.43 -0.35 26.58
N VAL A 403 -8.39 -1.05 26.12
CA VAL A 403 -8.21 -1.41 24.71
C VAL A 403 -7.93 -2.90 24.57
N LEU A 404 -8.15 -3.44 23.37
CA LEU A 404 -7.42 -4.63 22.95
C LEU A 404 -6.00 -4.20 22.61
N ARG A 405 -4.98 -4.87 23.17
CA ARG A 405 -3.58 -4.46 23.00
C ARG A 405 -3.20 -4.36 21.51
N THR A 406 -2.50 -3.29 21.13
CA THR A 406 -2.04 -3.08 19.74
C THR A 406 -0.65 -3.68 19.49
N HIS A 407 0.07 -4.00 20.57
CA HIS A 407 1.38 -4.63 20.54
C HIS A 407 1.69 -5.34 21.85
N THR A 408 2.56 -6.35 21.81
CA THR A 408 3.01 -7.08 23.02
C THR A 408 3.78 -6.19 24.01
N SER A 409 4.32 -5.05 23.54
CA SER A 409 5.00 -4.07 24.38
C SER A 409 4.16 -3.50 25.52
N ALA A 410 2.82 -3.63 25.44
CA ALA A 410 1.91 -3.28 26.53
C ALA A 410 2.21 -4.03 27.84
N HIS A 411 3.00 -5.11 27.77
CA HIS A 411 3.38 -5.94 28.91
C HIS A 411 4.82 -5.70 29.40
N GLN A 412 5.62 -4.82 28.77
CA GLN A 412 7.04 -4.60 29.15
C GLN A 412 7.23 -4.31 30.64
N GLN A 413 6.49 -3.33 31.17
CA GLN A 413 6.58 -2.96 32.59
C GLN A 413 6.29 -4.15 33.50
N ALA A 414 5.27 -4.95 33.19
CA ALA A 414 4.90 -6.11 33.99
C ALA A 414 6.01 -7.18 34.00
N TYR A 415 6.67 -7.40 32.87
CA TYR A 415 7.76 -8.36 32.76
C TYR A 415 9.09 -7.87 33.35
N PHE A 416 9.38 -6.56 33.29
CA PHE A 416 10.51 -5.98 34.03
C PHE A 416 10.33 -6.12 35.54
N GLN A 417 9.14 -5.82 36.06
CA GLN A 417 8.79 -6.08 37.46
C GLN A 417 8.85 -7.58 37.79
N GLN A 418 8.46 -8.45 36.86
CA GLN A 418 8.56 -9.89 37.05
C GLN A 418 10.01 -10.38 37.11
N ILE A 419 10.91 -9.90 36.25
CA ILE A 419 12.35 -10.18 36.34
C ILE A 419 12.87 -9.78 37.72
N ASN A 420 12.46 -8.61 38.22
CA ASN A 420 12.84 -8.17 39.56
C ASN A 420 12.34 -9.13 40.67
N ARG A 421 11.06 -9.52 40.62
CA ARG A 421 10.48 -10.49 41.58
C ARG A 421 11.14 -11.86 41.49
N ASN A 422 11.52 -12.27 40.29
CA ASN A 422 12.16 -13.55 40.02
C ASN A 422 13.62 -13.59 40.45
N GLU A 423 14.25 -12.47 40.78
CA GLU A 423 15.67 -12.42 41.12
C GLU A 423 16.07 -13.39 42.24
N ALA A 424 15.24 -13.52 43.28
CA ALA A 424 15.53 -14.41 44.40
C ALA A 424 15.36 -15.90 44.06
N THR A 425 14.49 -16.24 43.12
CA THR A 425 14.08 -17.64 42.82
C THR A 425 14.67 -18.16 41.52
N ARG A 426 14.91 -17.29 40.54
CA ARG A 426 15.44 -17.55 39.20
C ARG A 426 16.50 -16.48 38.84
N PRO A 427 17.61 -16.36 39.60
CA PRO A 427 18.60 -15.28 39.43
C PRO A 427 19.30 -15.26 38.06
N LYS A 428 19.23 -16.36 37.30
CA LYS A 428 19.76 -16.44 35.92
C LYS A 428 18.81 -15.84 34.89
N GLU A 429 17.53 -15.68 35.23
CA GLU A 429 16.54 -15.09 34.34
C GLU A 429 16.72 -13.57 34.31
N VAL A 430 17.42 -13.13 33.28
CA VAL A 430 17.73 -11.72 33.04
C VAL A 430 17.09 -11.21 31.75
N GLY A 431 16.42 -12.08 31.01
CA GLY A 431 15.60 -11.73 29.86
C GLY A 431 14.27 -12.47 29.86
N TYR A 432 13.38 -12.04 28.98
CA TYR A 432 12.12 -12.72 28.72
C TYR A 432 11.81 -12.74 27.23
N THR A 433 10.95 -13.67 26.83
CA THR A 433 10.14 -13.53 25.64
C THR A 433 8.68 -13.65 26.01
N VAL A 434 7.81 -12.95 25.30
CA VAL A 434 6.36 -13.01 25.47
C VAL A 434 5.69 -13.07 24.10
N VAL A 435 4.79 -14.02 23.92
CA VAL A 435 3.96 -14.13 22.73
C VAL A 435 2.50 -13.80 23.05
N ALA A 436 1.84 -13.09 22.14
CA ALA A 436 0.41 -12.80 22.27
C ALA A 436 -0.22 -12.40 20.93
N ASP A 437 -1.54 -12.58 20.82
CA ASP A 437 -2.39 -11.97 19.79
C ASP A 437 -2.55 -10.46 20.05
N VAL A 438 -2.48 -9.63 19.02
CA VAL A 438 -2.59 -8.17 19.05
C VAL A 438 -3.60 -7.71 18.02
N TYR A 439 -4.19 -6.54 18.26
CA TYR A 439 -5.39 -6.08 17.56
C TYR A 439 -5.20 -4.68 17.00
N ARG A 440 -5.41 -4.50 15.70
CA ARG A 440 -5.29 -3.19 15.01
C ARG A 440 -6.40 -3.01 13.99
N ARG A 441 -6.89 -1.78 13.87
CA ARG A 441 -7.74 -1.40 12.75
C ARG A 441 -6.81 -1.00 11.60
N ASP A 442 -6.86 -1.78 10.52
CA ASP A 442 -5.92 -1.64 9.41
C ASP A 442 -6.58 -1.94 8.06
N ALA A 443 -5.84 -1.80 6.97
CA ALA A 443 -6.24 -2.16 5.61
C ALA A 443 -6.67 -3.64 5.49
N ILE A 444 -7.44 -3.95 4.45
CA ILE A 444 -7.78 -5.33 4.07
C ILE A 444 -6.97 -5.70 2.84
N ASP A 445 -5.96 -6.52 3.04
CA ASP A 445 -5.16 -7.12 1.97
C ASP A 445 -4.53 -8.45 2.45
N ARG A 446 -3.71 -9.07 1.60
CA ARG A 446 -3.05 -10.36 1.86
C ARG A 446 -2.05 -10.35 3.03
N SER A 447 -1.62 -9.18 3.49
CA SER A 447 -0.60 -8.96 4.52
C SER A 447 -1.13 -8.31 5.79
N HIS A 448 -2.33 -7.72 5.75
CA HIS A 448 -2.95 -7.04 6.88
C HIS A 448 -4.22 -7.77 7.34
N TYR A 449 -4.25 -8.11 8.62
CA TYR A 449 -5.40 -8.72 9.28
C TYR A 449 -5.63 -8.02 10.63
N PRO A 450 -6.88 -7.81 11.07
CA PRO A 450 -7.17 -7.01 12.26
C PRO A 450 -6.68 -7.67 13.56
N VAL A 451 -6.39 -8.97 13.52
CA VAL A 451 -5.81 -9.75 14.60
C VAL A 451 -4.59 -10.50 14.09
N PHE A 452 -3.42 -10.22 14.64
CA PHE A 452 -2.20 -10.92 14.30
C PHE A 452 -1.39 -11.18 15.57
N HIS A 453 -0.24 -11.82 15.48
CA HIS A 453 0.49 -12.26 16.65
C HIS A 453 1.87 -11.62 16.69
N GLN A 454 2.20 -11.07 17.85
CA GLN A 454 3.55 -10.58 18.10
C GLN A 454 4.27 -11.45 19.11
N MET A 455 5.58 -11.49 18.94
CA MET A 455 6.49 -11.94 19.95
C MET A 455 7.41 -10.77 20.31
N GLU A 456 7.54 -10.52 21.60
CA GLU A 456 8.48 -9.53 22.13
C GLU A 456 9.52 -10.24 23.00
N GLY A 457 10.72 -9.67 23.05
CA GLY A 457 11.73 -10.09 24.00
C GLY A 457 12.57 -8.93 24.48
N ALA A 458 13.13 -9.09 25.68
CA ALA A 458 14.04 -8.12 26.27
C ALA A 458 15.11 -8.83 27.09
N MET A 459 16.25 -8.18 27.28
CA MET A 459 17.32 -8.62 28.17
C MET A 459 17.86 -7.43 28.94
N LEU A 460 18.07 -7.61 30.25
CA LEU A 460 18.48 -6.59 31.19
C LEU A 460 19.78 -6.98 31.91
N TRP A 461 20.69 -6.04 32.05
CA TRP A 461 21.87 -6.15 32.89
C TRP A 461 21.74 -5.28 34.13
N LYS A 462 22.26 -5.78 35.24
CA LYS A 462 22.40 -4.97 36.45
C LYS A 462 23.57 -4.00 36.33
N ARG A 463 23.34 -2.80 36.80
CA ARG A 463 24.31 -1.74 36.99
C ARG A 463 24.60 -1.56 38.47
N PRO A 464 25.78 -1.04 38.83
CA PRO A 464 26.04 -0.60 40.20
C PRO A 464 25.02 0.47 40.63
N VAL A 465 24.41 0.28 41.80
CA VAL A 465 23.41 1.21 42.35
C VAL A 465 24.01 2.60 42.61
N THR A 466 25.28 2.66 43.04
CA THR A 466 25.97 3.91 43.34
C THR A 466 26.79 4.37 42.13
N ASP A 467 26.55 5.60 41.67
CA ASP A 467 27.25 6.22 40.54
C ASP A 467 27.34 5.33 39.29
N PRO A 468 26.21 4.84 38.74
CA PRO A 468 26.21 3.89 37.62
C PRO A 468 27.00 4.39 36.40
N LEU A 469 26.90 5.70 36.08
CA LEU A 469 27.64 6.33 34.98
C LEU A 469 29.16 6.31 35.18
N LYS A 470 29.66 6.44 36.42
CA LYS A 470 31.11 6.35 36.69
C LYS A 470 31.64 4.93 36.53
N GLN A 471 30.75 3.94 36.62
CA GLN A 471 31.08 2.52 36.48
C GLN A 471 30.62 1.94 35.13
N ALA A 472 30.24 2.80 34.18
CA ALA A 472 29.75 2.41 32.86
C ALA A 472 30.70 1.44 32.13
N ALA A 473 32.01 1.67 32.19
CA ALA A 473 33.00 0.78 31.58
C ALA A 473 32.93 -0.67 32.13
N ARG A 474 32.62 -0.83 33.43
CA ARG A 474 32.43 -2.16 34.04
C ARG A 474 31.17 -2.83 33.51
N THR A 475 30.07 -2.08 33.41
CA THR A 475 28.80 -2.56 32.84
C THR A 475 29.00 -2.97 31.38
N ALA A 476 29.60 -2.10 30.56
CA ALA A 476 29.87 -2.34 29.15
C ALA A 476 30.78 -3.57 28.95
N ALA A 477 31.83 -3.73 29.76
CA ALA A 477 32.70 -4.91 29.71
C ALA A 477 31.95 -6.21 30.00
N ALA A 478 31.03 -6.22 30.98
CA ALA A 478 30.22 -7.40 31.28
C ALA A 478 29.26 -7.74 30.12
N ILE A 479 28.64 -6.73 29.51
CA ILE A 479 27.77 -6.93 28.33
C ILE A 479 28.58 -7.45 27.15
N MET A 480 29.77 -6.91 26.90
CA MET A 480 30.66 -7.38 25.83
C MET A 480 31.16 -8.81 26.06
N GLU A 481 31.32 -9.24 27.32
CA GLU A 481 31.59 -10.65 27.63
C GLU A 481 30.43 -11.55 27.18
N ASP A 482 29.18 -11.13 27.40
CA ASP A 482 28.00 -11.85 26.91
C ASP A 482 27.93 -11.84 25.37
N VAL A 483 28.26 -10.71 24.71
CA VAL A 483 28.38 -10.64 23.23
C VAL A 483 29.34 -11.72 22.71
N ASN A 484 30.50 -11.86 23.34
CA ASN A 484 31.51 -12.84 22.94
C ASN A 484 31.07 -14.29 23.13
N ARG A 485 30.07 -14.55 23.99
CA ARG A 485 29.46 -15.88 24.16
C ARG A 485 28.42 -16.18 23.09
N ILE A 486 27.88 -15.18 22.40
CA ILE A 486 26.96 -15.39 21.28
C ILE A 486 27.77 -15.73 20.02
N PRO A 487 27.60 -16.94 19.44
CA PRO A 487 28.38 -17.33 18.27
C PRO A 487 28.16 -16.37 17.09
N ALA A 488 29.27 -15.98 16.45
CA ALA A 488 29.26 -15.16 15.25
C ALA A 488 28.66 -15.90 14.04
N HIS A 489 28.17 -15.15 13.07
CA HIS A 489 27.73 -15.65 11.76
C HIS A 489 28.52 -14.98 10.64
N GLY A 490 28.59 -15.64 9.48
CA GLY A 490 29.24 -15.12 8.28
C GLY A 490 28.31 -14.38 7.31
N VAL A 491 27.05 -14.13 7.71
CA VAL A 491 26.09 -13.39 6.87
C VAL A 491 26.48 -11.90 6.84
N PRO A 492 26.62 -11.30 5.65
CA PRO A 492 26.88 -9.87 5.53
C PRO A 492 25.65 -9.08 5.99
N VAL A 493 25.87 -8.12 6.89
CA VAL A 493 24.85 -7.23 7.41
C VAL A 493 25.24 -5.79 7.06
N GLU A 494 24.33 -5.06 6.42
CA GLU A 494 24.49 -3.64 6.13
C GLU A 494 24.06 -2.81 7.36
N ASP A 495 24.99 -2.07 7.93
CA ASP A 495 24.75 -1.19 9.08
C ASP A 495 25.55 0.11 8.89
N PRO A 496 25.14 0.97 7.95
CA PRO A 496 25.95 2.11 7.52
C PRO A 496 25.94 3.27 8.52
N ASN A 497 24.99 3.26 9.47
CA ASN A 497 24.81 4.35 10.43
C ASN A 497 25.53 4.06 11.75
N PRO A 498 26.07 5.09 12.43
CA PRO A 498 26.58 4.91 13.78
C PRO A 498 25.45 4.54 14.75
N THR A 499 25.78 3.83 15.84
CA THR A 499 24.81 3.46 16.88
C THR A 499 24.11 4.69 17.48
N ILE A 500 24.83 5.80 17.64
CA ILE A 500 24.33 7.03 18.27
C ILE A 500 24.41 8.18 17.27
N HIS A 501 23.30 8.90 17.13
CA HIS A 501 23.21 10.12 16.34
C HIS A 501 22.38 11.17 17.08
N THR A 502 22.85 12.42 17.16
CA THR A 502 22.24 13.47 18.01
C THR A 502 20.77 13.73 17.74
N GLU A 503 20.34 13.71 16.48
CA GLU A 503 18.93 13.96 16.10
C GLU A 503 18.17 12.68 15.75
N ARG A 504 18.67 11.89 14.80
CA ARG A 504 17.99 10.70 14.27
C ARG A 504 17.93 9.51 15.25
N ASN A 505 18.95 9.35 16.10
CA ASN A 505 19.06 8.18 16.96
C ASN A 505 19.76 8.47 18.31
N PRO A 506 19.12 9.29 19.17
CA PRO A 506 19.81 9.97 20.26
C PRO A 506 20.19 9.06 21.44
N LEU A 507 21.30 9.43 22.08
CA LEU A 507 21.71 8.89 23.37
C LEU A 507 20.85 9.46 24.50
N GLN A 508 20.44 8.61 25.44
CA GLN A 508 19.82 9.01 26.71
C GLN A 508 20.90 9.50 27.69
N ALA A 509 21.52 10.65 27.40
CA ALA A 509 22.76 11.09 28.04
C ALA A 509 22.66 11.33 29.56
N GLU A 510 21.45 11.54 30.08
CA GLU A 510 21.20 11.66 31.52
C GLU A 510 21.35 10.32 32.27
N HIS A 511 21.23 9.19 31.56
CA HIS A 511 21.13 7.87 32.16
C HIS A 511 22.19 6.87 31.68
N HIS A 512 22.68 7.02 30.46
CA HIS A 512 23.59 6.08 29.81
C HIS A 512 24.82 6.80 29.27
N THR A 513 25.97 6.12 29.30
CA THR A 513 27.14 6.55 28.51
C THR A 513 27.10 5.96 27.11
N ALA A 514 27.84 6.56 26.17
CA ALA A 514 27.98 6.00 24.83
C ALA A 514 28.57 4.57 24.86
N GLU A 515 29.54 4.31 25.74
CA GLU A 515 30.17 2.99 25.89
C GLU A 515 29.16 1.90 26.32
N GLU A 516 28.26 2.21 27.26
CA GLU A 516 27.19 1.29 27.65
C GLU A 516 26.24 1.01 26.49
N VAL A 517 25.84 2.05 25.76
CA VAL A 517 24.92 1.93 24.62
C VAL A 517 25.53 1.12 23.48
N GLU A 518 26.80 1.32 23.15
CA GLU A 518 27.51 0.51 22.15
C GLU A 518 27.54 -0.97 22.53
N ALA A 519 27.80 -1.28 23.81
CA ALA A 519 27.79 -2.66 24.28
C ALA A 519 26.39 -3.29 24.23
N VAL A 520 25.36 -2.56 24.66
CA VAL A 520 23.96 -3.02 24.59
C VAL A 520 23.53 -3.24 23.13
N ALA A 521 23.87 -2.31 22.23
CA ALA A 521 23.56 -2.41 20.81
C ALA A 521 24.29 -3.60 20.16
N ALA A 522 25.57 -3.82 20.49
CA ALA A 522 26.31 -4.98 20.00
C ALA A 522 25.66 -6.31 20.42
N HIS A 523 25.17 -6.41 21.67
CA HIS A 523 24.46 -7.60 22.13
C HIS A 523 23.09 -7.77 21.46
N LEU A 524 22.33 -6.69 21.35
CA LEU A 524 21.03 -6.66 20.68
C LEU A 524 21.18 -7.16 19.23
N LYS A 525 22.04 -6.49 18.46
CA LYS A 525 22.23 -6.77 17.03
C LYS A 525 22.70 -8.21 16.83
N ARG A 526 23.71 -8.67 17.58
CA ARG A 526 24.21 -10.06 17.48
C ARG A 526 23.15 -11.11 17.83
N SER A 527 22.30 -10.83 18.82
CA SER A 527 21.21 -11.76 19.21
C SER A 527 20.15 -11.87 18.12
N LEU A 528 19.72 -10.74 17.57
CA LEU A 528 18.67 -10.67 16.55
C LEU A 528 19.14 -11.17 15.18
N GLU A 529 20.37 -10.83 14.78
CA GLU A 529 20.97 -11.36 13.56
C GLU A 529 21.02 -12.89 13.61
N ARG A 530 21.46 -13.48 14.74
CA ARG A 530 21.47 -14.93 14.93
C ARG A 530 20.07 -15.54 14.79
N MET A 531 19.06 -14.90 15.37
CA MET A 531 17.67 -15.33 15.25
C MET A 531 17.20 -15.32 13.79
N VAL A 532 17.43 -14.23 13.06
CA VAL A 532 17.08 -14.11 11.65
C VAL A 532 17.83 -15.14 10.81
N VAL A 533 19.15 -15.27 10.99
CA VAL A 533 19.96 -16.28 10.28
C VAL A 533 19.42 -17.69 10.53
N LYS A 534 19.01 -18.02 11.75
CA LYS A 534 18.38 -19.31 12.05
C LYS A 534 17.07 -19.50 11.30
N ILE A 535 16.17 -18.52 11.36
CA ILE A 535 14.86 -18.54 10.65
C ILE A 535 15.08 -18.80 9.16
N PHE A 536 15.94 -18.01 8.52
CA PHE A 536 16.19 -18.13 7.08
C PHE A 536 16.95 -19.40 6.70
N THR A 537 17.83 -19.90 7.58
CA THR A 537 18.47 -21.20 7.38
C THR A 537 17.42 -22.32 7.34
N GLU A 538 16.44 -22.29 8.23
CA GLU A 538 15.36 -23.30 8.21
C GLU A 538 14.40 -23.11 7.03
N ALA A 539 14.09 -21.87 6.62
CA ALA A 539 13.33 -21.60 5.38
C ALA A 539 14.01 -22.21 4.15
N ARG A 540 15.33 -22.04 4.04
CA ARG A 540 16.13 -22.59 2.93
C ARG A 540 16.14 -24.12 2.95
N LYS A 541 16.30 -24.74 4.11
CA LYS A 541 16.20 -26.22 4.25
C LYS A 541 14.83 -26.74 3.83
N ALA A 542 13.75 -26.08 4.26
CA ALA A 542 12.39 -26.44 3.87
C ALA A 542 12.18 -26.29 2.35
N THR A 543 12.77 -25.25 1.74
CA THR A 543 12.73 -25.03 0.29
C THR A 543 13.49 -26.12 -0.47
N ALA A 544 14.71 -26.44 -0.04
CA ALA A 544 15.53 -27.49 -0.66
C ALA A 544 14.90 -28.88 -0.53
N ALA A 545 14.23 -29.17 0.60
CA ALA A 545 13.50 -30.42 0.79
C ALA A 545 12.28 -30.55 -0.13
N ALA A 546 11.63 -29.44 -0.48
CA ALA A 546 10.48 -29.41 -1.38
C ALA A 546 10.87 -29.45 -2.87
N ASN A 547 12.03 -28.91 -3.24
CA ASN A 547 12.54 -28.92 -4.62
C ASN A 547 14.08 -28.96 -4.65
N ALA A 548 14.62 -30.11 -5.06
CA ALA A 548 16.07 -30.36 -5.09
C ALA A 548 16.83 -29.41 -6.04
N ASP A 549 16.18 -28.89 -7.08
CA ASP A 549 16.79 -27.97 -8.06
C ASP A 549 16.75 -26.50 -7.61
N ALA A 550 16.05 -26.18 -6.51
CA ALA A 550 15.92 -24.81 -5.99
C ALA A 550 17.18 -24.31 -5.26
N GLU A 551 18.08 -25.21 -4.87
CA GLU A 551 19.32 -24.85 -4.14
C GLU A 551 20.25 -23.96 -4.98
N ALA A 552 20.24 -24.15 -6.31
CA ALA A 552 21.08 -23.41 -7.26
C ALA A 552 20.60 -21.96 -7.55
N GLN A 553 19.40 -21.56 -7.12
CA GLN A 553 18.80 -20.23 -7.38
C GLN A 553 18.64 -19.35 -6.13
N THR A 554 19.18 -19.76 -4.97
CA THR A 554 19.01 -18.97 -3.74
C THR A 554 20.04 -17.84 -3.65
N GLU A 555 19.57 -16.59 -3.82
CA GLU A 555 20.36 -15.41 -3.46
C GLU A 555 20.87 -15.51 -2.02
N PRO A 556 22.09 -15.02 -1.72
CA PRO A 556 22.59 -14.98 -0.36
C PRO A 556 21.66 -14.12 0.50
N LEU A 557 21.43 -14.52 1.77
CA LEU A 557 20.68 -13.73 2.73
C LEU A 557 21.34 -12.36 2.89
N LYS A 558 20.61 -11.29 2.55
CA LYS A 558 21.03 -9.91 2.80
C LYS A 558 20.19 -9.36 3.94
N VAL A 559 20.84 -8.72 4.90
CA VAL A 559 20.24 -8.17 6.11
C VAL A 559 20.72 -6.74 6.25
N ARG A 560 19.85 -5.82 6.68
CA ARG A 560 20.25 -4.44 6.98
C ARG A 560 19.59 -3.90 8.23
N TRP A 561 20.32 -3.06 8.94
CA TRP A 561 19.82 -2.26 10.05
C TRP A 561 19.39 -0.88 9.54
N VAL A 562 18.17 -0.48 9.89
CA VAL A 562 17.60 0.85 9.58
C VAL A 562 17.35 1.56 10.90
N GLU A 563 17.75 2.82 11.02
CA GLU A 563 17.40 3.63 12.20
C GLU A 563 15.90 3.85 12.24
N ALA A 564 15.31 3.71 13.43
CA ALA A 564 13.88 3.88 13.64
C ALA A 564 13.62 4.78 14.86
N TYR A 565 12.36 5.05 15.14
CA TYR A 565 11.95 5.77 16.35
C TYR A 565 10.82 5.01 17.05
N PHE A 566 11.03 4.69 18.33
CA PHE A 566 9.97 4.18 19.20
C PHE A 566 9.91 5.01 20.49
N PRO A 567 8.71 5.36 21.01
CA PRO A 567 8.61 6.16 22.22
C PRO A 567 9.27 5.56 23.47
N PHE A 568 9.52 4.25 23.49
CA PHE A 568 10.03 3.46 24.62
C PHE A 568 11.45 2.91 24.42
N THR A 569 12.11 3.19 23.28
CA THR A 569 13.54 2.86 23.08
C THR A 569 14.31 4.06 22.50
N SER A 570 15.61 4.13 22.77
CA SER A 570 16.55 5.09 22.17
C SER A 570 17.98 4.74 22.57
N PRO A 571 18.92 4.51 21.64
CA PRO A 571 18.73 4.39 20.20
C PRO A 571 17.82 3.21 19.77
N SER A 572 17.28 3.28 18.56
CA SER A 572 16.27 2.37 18.01
C SER A 572 16.58 1.97 16.57
N TRP A 573 16.20 0.74 16.21
CA TRP A 573 16.41 0.19 14.87
C TRP A 573 15.28 -0.75 14.44
N GLU A 574 15.11 -0.86 13.13
CA GLU A 574 14.43 -1.95 12.47
C GLU A 574 15.44 -2.86 11.78
N LEU A 575 15.14 -4.16 11.75
CA LEU A 575 15.93 -5.15 11.02
C LEU A 575 15.16 -5.60 9.79
N GLU A 576 15.73 -5.36 8.62
CA GLU A 576 15.14 -5.74 7.35
C GLU A 576 15.94 -6.85 6.67
N VAL A 577 15.25 -7.67 5.90
CA VAL A 577 15.83 -8.75 5.12
C VAL A 577 15.41 -8.62 3.66
N PHE A 578 16.35 -8.82 2.75
CA PHE A 578 16.03 -8.80 1.33
C PHE A 578 15.41 -10.13 0.93
N TRP A 579 14.17 -10.10 0.46
CA TRP A 579 13.41 -11.28 0.09
C TRP A 579 12.51 -10.99 -1.12
N GLN A 580 12.51 -11.88 -2.11
CA GLN A 580 11.69 -11.76 -3.33
C GLN A 580 11.84 -10.42 -4.08
N GLY A 581 13.03 -9.82 -4.00
CA GLY A 581 13.36 -8.59 -4.71
C GLY A 581 12.91 -7.31 -4.01
N ASP A 582 12.54 -7.37 -2.73
CA ASP A 582 12.25 -6.19 -1.90
C ASP A 582 12.85 -6.34 -0.49
N TRP A 583 12.99 -5.22 0.22
CA TRP A 583 13.38 -5.20 1.63
C TRP A 583 12.15 -5.33 2.51
N LEU A 584 12.17 -6.35 3.37
CA LEU A 584 11.07 -6.65 4.28
C LEU A 584 11.51 -6.42 5.72
N GLU A 585 10.86 -5.49 6.41
CA GLU A 585 10.99 -5.29 7.85
C GLU A 585 10.52 -6.53 8.62
N ILE A 586 11.37 -7.07 9.48
CA ILE A 586 11.07 -8.27 10.29
C ILE A 586 10.71 -7.92 11.73
N LEU A 587 11.37 -6.90 12.29
CA LEU A 587 11.22 -6.51 13.68
C LEU A 587 11.66 -5.06 13.90
N GLY A 588 11.13 -4.46 14.96
CA GLY A 588 11.61 -3.21 15.57
C GLY A 588 12.26 -3.49 16.93
N CYS A 589 13.28 -2.72 17.29
CA CYS A 589 14.05 -2.92 18.51
C CYS A 589 14.78 -1.65 18.97
N GLY A 590 15.42 -1.72 20.14
CA GLY A 590 16.30 -0.66 20.61
C GLY A 590 16.73 -0.81 22.05
N VAL A 591 17.54 0.14 22.51
CA VAL A 591 17.92 0.28 23.91
C VAL A 591 16.73 0.85 24.68
N ILE A 592 16.30 0.18 25.76
CA ILE A 592 15.10 0.54 26.53
C ILE A 592 15.28 1.94 27.12
N LYS A 593 14.23 2.77 27.09
CA LYS A 593 14.25 4.05 27.81
C LYS A 593 14.41 3.84 29.31
N GLN A 594 15.36 4.54 29.93
CA GLN A 594 15.65 4.36 31.35
C GLN A 594 14.44 4.70 32.22
N ASP A 595 13.65 5.71 31.83
CA ASP A 595 12.41 6.07 32.53
C ASP A 595 11.42 4.89 32.62
N LEU A 596 11.33 4.06 31.58
CA LEU A 596 10.50 2.87 31.62
C LEU A 596 11.02 1.86 32.67
N LEU A 597 12.34 1.67 32.76
CA LEU A 597 12.94 0.78 33.77
C LEU A 597 12.77 1.33 35.19
N ILE A 598 12.94 2.64 35.38
CA ILE A 598 12.70 3.33 36.66
C ILE A 598 11.24 3.16 37.08
N ASN A 599 10.30 3.41 36.18
CA ASN A 599 8.86 3.25 36.40
C ASN A 599 8.42 1.78 36.50
N SER A 600 9.31 0.83 36.24
CA SER A 600 9.09 -0.62 36.39
C SER A 600 9.80 -1.20 37.62
N ASP A 601 10.21 -0.34 38.57
CA ASP A 601 10.89 -0.74 39.81
C ASP A 601 12.21 -1.50 39.58
N VAL A 602 12.88 -1.25 38.45
CA VAL A 602 14.21 -1.78 38.11
C VAL A 602 15.20 -0.68 37.68
N PRO A 603 15.36 0.39 38.48
CA PRO A 603 16.17 1.56 38.11
C PRO A 603 17.67 1.24 37.97
N ASP A 604 18.13 0.16 38.62
CA ASP A 604 19.52 -0.31 38.59
C ASP A 604 19.82 -1.20 37.37
N ARG A 605 18.98 -1.17 36.33
CA ARG A 605 19.17 -1.97 35.11
C ARG A 605 19.32 -1.12 33.86
N ILE A 606 19.90 -1.72 32.83
CA ILE A 606 19.93 -1.26 31.44
C ILE A 606 19.69 -2.46 30.54
N GLY A 607 19.13 -2.26 29.35
CA GLY A 607 18.91 -3.38 28.45
C GLY A 607 18.35 -2.97 27.10
N TRP A 608 18.01 -3.97 26.31
CA TRP A 608 17.35 -3.81 25.02
C TRP A 608 16.04 -4.58 25.00
N ALA A 609 15.16 -4.19 24.08
CA ALA A 609 13.93 -4.90 23.74
C ALA A 609 13.74 -4.98 22.21
N PHE A 610 13.00 -5.98 21.75
CA PHE A 610 12.55 -6.13 20.36
C PHE A 610 11.11 -6.61 20.29
N GLY A 611 10.40 -6.27 19.23
CA GLY A 611 9.09 -6.81 18.90
C GLY A 611 9.04 -7.23 17.43
N LEU A 612 8.45 -8.39 17.16
CA LEU A 612 8.33 -8.93 15.80
C LEU A 612 6.92 -9.48 15.55
N GLY A 613 6.50 -9.50 14.28
CA GLY A 613 5.25 -10.13 13.85
C GLY A 613 5.47 -11.60 13.46
N LEU A 614 4.75 -12.52 14.08
CA LEU A 614 4.88 -13.96 13.81
C LEU A 614 4.37 -14.33 12.43
N GLU A 615 3.27 -13.73 11.96
CA GLU A 615 2.69 -14.00 10.64
C GLU A 615 3.67 -13.69 9.53
N ARG A 616 4.35 -12.54 9.59
CA ARG A 616 5.33 -12.14 8.56
C ARG A 616 6.45 -13.17 8.45
N ILE A 617 6.98 -13.66 9.58
CA ILE A 617 8.00 -14.71 9.60
C ILE A 617 7.43 -16.05 9.12
N ALA A 618 6.23 -16.42 9.55
CA ALA A 618 5.58 -17.67 9.17
C ALA A 618 5.26 -17.70 7.67
N MET A 619 4.79 -16.60 7.08
CA MET A 619 4.55 -16.50 5.63
C MET A 619 5.83 -16.79 4.84
N LEU A 620 6.99 -16.31 5.31
CA LEU A 620 8.29 -16.59 4.71
C LEU A 620 8.71 -18.05 4.90
N LEU A 621 8.68 -18.56 6.14
CA LEU A 621 9.09 -19.92 6.49
C LEU A 621 8.27 -20.97 5.71
N PHE A 622 6.95 -20.80 5.71
CA PHE A 622 5.99 -21.77 5.22
C PHE A 622 5.47 -21.45 3.83
N ASN A 623 5.88 -20.36 3.16
CA ASN A 623 5.33 -19.95 1.85
C ASN A 623 3.83 -19.64 1.84
N ILE A 624 3.29 -19.12 2.93
CA ILE A 624 1.86 -18.85 3.04
C ILE A 624 1.58 -17.52 2.33
N PRO A 625 0.77 -17.49 1.25
CA PRO A 625 0.62 -16.30 0.39
C PRO A 625 -0.36 -15.26 0.92
N ASP A 626 -1.17 -15.62 1.93
CA ASP A 626 -2.27 -14.82 2.42
C ASP A 626 -2.44 -15.03 3.93
N ILE A 627 -2.41 -13.94 4.69
CA ILE A 627 -2.53 -13.94 6.16
C ILE A 627 -3.85 -14.56 6.66
N ARG A 628 -4.94 -14.50 5.87
CA ARG A 628 -6.24 -15.08 6.24
C ARG A 628 -6.17 -16.60 6.41
N LEU A 629 -5.21 -17.28 5.76
CA LEU A 629 -5.02 -18.72 5.90
C LEU A 629 -4.71 -19.15 7.34
N PHE A 630 -4.00 -18.34 8.12
CA PHE A 630 -3.76 -18.63 9.54
C PHE A 630 -5.06 -18.72 10.35
N TRP A 631 -6.11 -18.04 9.91
CA TRP A 631 -7.41 -18.04 10.58
C TRP A 631 -8.39 -19.08 10.03
N SER A 632 -8.04 -19.71 8.90
CA SER A 632 -8.82 -20.77 8.27
C SER A 632 -9.05 -21.95 9.22
N ARG A 633 -10.21 -22.59 9.09
CA ARG A 633 -10.53 -23.86 9.76
C ARG A 633 -10.50 -25.04 8.78
N ASP A 634 -9.98 -24.81 7.59
CA ASP A 634 -9.91 -25.81 6.54
C ASP A 634 -8.83 -26.85 6.84
N GLU A 635 -9.23 -28.11 6.93
CA GLU A 635 -8.31 -29.24 7.13
C GLU A 635 -7.27 -29.36 6.02
N ARG A 636 -7.56 -28.89 4.79
CA ARG A 636 -6.58 -28.85 3.69
C ARG A 636 -5.40 -27.93 3.99
N PHE A 637 -5.60 -26.92 4.83
CA PHE A 637 -4.52 -26.05 5.32
C PHE A 637 -3.91 -26.63 6.60
N LEU A 638 -4.72 -26.91 7.62
CA LEU A 638 -4.25 -27.29 8.95
C LEU A 638 -3.46 -28.60 8.96
N SER A 639 -3.86 -29.59 8.16
CA SER A 639 -3.20 -30.91 8.11
C SER A 639 -1.79 -30.90 7.50
N GLN A 640 -1.37 -29.79 6.87
CA GLN A 640 -0.04 -29.66 6.26
C GLN A 640 1.07 -29.36 7.27
N PHE A 641 0.72 -28.93 8.49
CA PHE A 641 1.67 -28.49 9.50
C PHE A 641 1.69 -29.43 10.71
N LYS A 642 2.88 -29.57 11.30
CA LYS A 642 3.10 -30.43 12.46
C LYS A 642 4.17 -29.83 13.36
N ALA A 643 3.95 -29.95 14.66
CA ALA A 643 4.88 -29.47 15.67
C ALA A 643 6.34 -29.91 15.38
N GLY A 644 7.26 -28.94 15.42
CA GLY A 644 8.69 -29.16 15.22
C GLY A 644 9.14 -29.38 13.77
N GLN A 645 8.24 -29.27 12.79
CA GLN A 645 8.55 -29.41 11.37
C GLN A 645 8.24 -28.12 10.60
N ILE A 646 9.15 -27.70 9.73
CA ILE A 646 8.94 -26.55 8.84
C ILE A 646 8.72 -27.11 7.44
N THR A 647 7.46 -27.12 7.02
CA THR A 647 6.99 -27.66 5.73
C THR A 647 6.48 -26.52 4.87
N ARG A 648 6.88 -26.43 3.60
CA ARG A 648 6.32 -25.41 2.71
C ARG A 648 4.85 -25.73 2.45
N PHE A 649 3.98 -24.74 2.60
CA PHE A 649 2.57 -24.80 2.28
C PHE A 649 2.41 -25.10 0.79
N GLU A 650 1.62 -26.12 0.50
CA GLU A 650 1.16 -26.47 -0.83
C GLU A 650 -0.20 -25.83 -1.07
N PRO A 651 -0.30 -24.83 -1.98
CA PRO A 651 -1.56 -24.18 -2.27
C PRO A 651 -2.55 -25.16 -2.89
N PHE A 652 -3.78 -25.17 -2.37
CA PHE A 652 -4.90 -25.79 -3.05
C PHE A 652 -5.53 -24.82 -4.07
N SER A 653 -6.33 -25.36 -5.00
CA SER A 653 -6.94 -24.59 -6.11
C SER A 653 -7.62 -23.32 -5.62
N LYS A 654 -7.25 -22.16 -6.19
CA LYS A 654 -7.87 -20.87 -5.88
C LYS A 654 -9.29 -20.82 -6.42
N HIS A 655 -10.21 -20.28 -5.62
CA HIS A 655 -11.58 -19.99 -6.06
C HIS A 655 -11.62 -18.69 -6.89
N PRO A 656 -12.56 -18.57 -7.85
CA PRO A 656 -12.71 -17.34 -8.63
C PRO A 656 -12.99 -16.11 -7.74
N ALA A 657 -12.39 -14.96 -8.09
CA ALA A 657 -12.75 -13.68 -7.48
C ALA A 657 -14.06 -13.12 -8.03
N CYS A 658 -14.76 -12.36 -7.20
CA CYS A 658 -15.89 -11.53 -7.60
C CYS A 658 -15.63 -10.08 -7.16
N TYR A 659 -15.36 -9.20 -8.12
CA TYR A 659 -15.11 -7.79 -7.84
C TYR A 659 -16.42 -6.99 -7.81
N LYS A 660 -16.53 -6.08 -6.84
CA LYS A 660 -17.60 -5.07 -6.77
C LYS A 660 -17.02 -3.71 -6.42
N ASP A 661 -17.52 -2.67 -7.05
CA ASP A 661 -17.10 -1.29 -6.80
C ASP A 661 -18.22 -0.55 -6.06
N VAL A 662 -17.86 0.21 -5.03
CA VAL A 662 -18.77 1.09 -4.31
C VAL A 662 -18.25 2.52 -4.35
N ALA A 663 -19.04 3.42 -4.94
CA ALA A 663 -18.75 4.83 -5.02
C ALA A 663 -19.73 5.63 -4.15
N PHE A 664 -19.24 6.68 -3.50
CA PHE A 664 -20.07 7.56 -2.70
C PHE A 664 -19.46 8.95 -2.54
N TRP A 665 -20.30 9.91 -2.18
CA TRP A 665 -19.93 11.24 -1.76
C TRP A 665 -19.78 11.28 -0.25
N LEU A 666 -18.72 11.94 0.22
CA LEU A 666 -18.54 12.20 1.64
C LEU A 666 -19.57 13.25 2.13
N PRO A 667 -19.98 13.19 3.41
CA PRO A 667 -20.81 14.22 4.02
C PRO A 667 -20.16 15.60 3.93
N SER A 668 -20.94 16.67 3.68
CA SER A 668 -20.40 18.03 3.53
C SER A 668 -19.55 18.53 4.72
N ALA A 669 -19.77 18.01 5.93
CA ALA A 669 -18.96 18.32 7.10
C ALA A 669 -17.57 17.66 7.06
N ALA A 670 -17.47 16.42 6.55
CA ALA A 670 -16.24 15.64 6.49
C ALA A 670 -15.24 16.16 5.42
N ALA A 671 -15.71 16.93 4.45
CA ALA A 671 -14.88 17.53 3.40
C ALA A 671 -14.10 18.79 3.83
N SER A 672 -14.42 19.37 5.00
CA SER A 672 -13.97 20.72 5.36
C SER A 672 -12.77 20.82 6.31
N GLY A 673 -12.25 19.71 6.86
CA GLY A 673 -11.09 19.71 7.75
C GLY A 673 -11.26 20.55 9.04
N ALA A 674 -12.44 21.11 9.30
CA ALA A 674 -12.70 21.99 10.43
C ALA A 674 -13.23 21.18 11.61
N SER A 675 -12.43 21.11 12.67
CA SER A 675 -12.88 20.74 14.01
C SER A 675 -13.89 21.78 14.51
N ALA A 676 -15.17 21.52 14.33
CA ALA A 676 -16.22 22.20 15.08
C ALA A 676 -16.41 21.46 16.40
N ALA A 677 -16.47 22.22 17.49
CA ALA A 677 -16.77 21.73 18.83
C ALA A 677 -18.15 21.04 18.84
N GLY A 678 -18.18 19.73 18.57
CA GLY A 678 -19.39 18.92 18.47
C GLY A 678 -19.51 18.06 17.19
N GLY A 679 -18.61 17.09 16.98
CA GLY A 679 -19.08 15.74 16.57
C GLY A 679 -19.11 15.31 15.10
N ALA A 680 -18.39 15.92 14.15
CA ALA A 680 -18.16 15.29 12.84
C ALA A 680 -16.67 14.95 12.67
N VAL A 681 -16.31 13.69 12.92
CA VAL A 681 -14.96 13.16 12.65
C VAL A 681 -14.84 12.92 11.13
N PRO A 682 -13.72 13.30 10.48
CA PRO A 682 -13.46 12.93 9.10
C PRO A 682 -13.53 11.41 8.93
N ILE A 683 -14.19 10.93 7.86
CA ILE A 683 -14.25 9.49 7.56
C ILE A 683 -12.82 9.01 7.29
N HIS A 684 -12.36 8.03 8.07
CA HIS A 684 -11.07 7.40 7.88
C HIS A 684 -11.21 6.12 7.06
N GLU A 685 -10.18 5.74 6.31
CA GLU A 685 -10.20 4.51 5.49
C GLU A 685 -10.50 3.27 6.34
N ASN A 686 -9.91 3.17 7.53
CA ASN A 686 -10.17 2.08 8.49
C ASN A 686 -11.64 1.98 8.95
N ASP A 687 -12.45 3.02 8.84
CA ASP A 687 -13.89 2.93 9.09
C ASP A 687 -14.61 2.17 7.99
N ILE A 688 -14.17 2.34 6.74
CA ILE A 688 -14.67 1.57 5.60
C ILE A 688 -14.19 0.12 5.70
N MET A 689 -12.92 -0.10 6.02
CA MET A 689 -12.37 -1.44 6.25
C MET A 689 -13.15 -2.18 7.35
N GLU A 690 -13.49 -1.48 8.44
CA GLU A 690 -14.27 -2.09 9.52
C GLU A 690 -15.68 -2.48 9.09
N ILE A 691 -16.36 -1.63 8.31
CA ILE A 691 -17.69 -1.97 7.79
C ILE A 691 -17.59 -3.17 6.83
N VAL A 692 -16.58 -3.21 5.97
CA VAL A 692 -16.37 -4.34 5.05
C VAL A 692 -16.12 -5.64 5.83
N ARG A 693 -15.25 -5.63 6.84
CA ARG A 693 -15.03 -6.78 7.73
C ARG A 693 -16.31 -7.18 8.47
N GLY A 694 -17.06 -6.20 8.97
CA GLY A 694 -18.32 -6.42 9.68
C GLY A 694 -19.41 -7.09 8.83
N VAL A 695 -19.37 -6.91 7.51
CA VAL A 695 -20.35 -7.50 6.58
C VAL A 695 -19.87 -8.83 6.02
N ALA A 696 -18.63 -8.89 5.55
CA ALA A 696 -18.17 -10.00 4.72
C ALA A 696 -17.03 -10.82 5.36
N GLY A 697 -16.43 -10.35 6.46
CA GLY A 697 -15.36 -11.06 7.17
C GLY A 697 -14.25 -11.54 6.22
N ASP A 698 -13.90 -12.83 6.33
CA ASP A 698 -12.84 -13.47 5.53
C ASP A 698 -13.21 -13.73 4.07
N LEU A 699 -14.45 -13.43 3.66
CA LEU A 699 -14.87 -13.55 2.26
C LEU A 699 -14.28 -12.45 1.38
N VAL A 700 -13.71 -11.40 1.97
CA VAL A 700 -13.01 -10.33 1.25
C VAL A 700 -11.51 -10.57 1.31
N GLU A 701 -10.88 -10.57 0.14
CA GLU A 701 -9.44 -10.72 -0.03
C GLU A 701 -8.71 -9.39 0.06
N ASP A 702 -9.24 -8.37 -0.62
CA ASP A 702 -8.68 -7.03 -0.56
C ASP A 702 -9.72 -5.95 -0.85
N VAL A 703 -9.44 -4.76 -0.32
CA VAL A 703 -10.20 -3.53 -0.56
C VAL A 703 -9.24 -2.43 -0.97
N ARG A 704 -9.52 -1.75 -2.08
CA ARG A 704 -8.65 -0.69 -2.61
C ARG A 704 -9.44 0.56 -2.98
N LEU A 705 -8.95 1.72 -2.58
CA LEU A 705 -9.37 2.99 -3.16
C LEU A 705 -8.89 3.04 -4.62
N ILE A 706 -9.83 3.11 -5.56
CA ILE A 706 -9.52 3.11 -7.00
C ILE A 706 -9.80 4.45 -7.69
N ASP A 707 -10.58 5.33 -7.05
CA ASP A 707 -10.89 6.66 -7.56
C ASP A 707 -11.20 7.62 -6.40
N GLU A 708 -10.67 8.83 -6.47
CA GLU A 708 -10.95 9.93 -5.55
C GLU A 708 -10.95 11.24 -6.33
N PHE A 709 -12.01 12.04 -6.19
CA PHE A 709 -12.03 13.39 -6.76
C PHE A 709 -12.93 14.34 -5.99
N THR A 710 -12.78 15.64 -6.24
CA THR A 710 -13.66 16.69 -5.70
C THR A 710 -14.48 17.32 -6.83
N HIS A 711 -15.80 17.32 -6.69
CA HIS A 711 -16.70 17.85 -7.71
C HIS A 711 -16.60 19.38 -7.78
N PRO A 712 -16.27 19.97 -8.95
CA PRO A 712 -15.85 21.37 -9.04
C PRO A 712 -16.95 22.36 -8.70
N LYS A 713 -18.23 22.03 -8.96
CA LYS A 713 -19.36 22.95 -8.71
C LYS A 713 -19.92 22.85 -7.29
N THR A 714 -19.76 21.70 -6.64
CA THR A 714 -20.37 21.44 -5.33
C THR A 714 -19.34 21.36 -4.21
N GLY A 715 -18.05 21.28 -4.53
CA GLY A 715 -16.96 21.06 -3.58
C GLY A 715 -17.03 19.70 -2.88
N ARG A 716 -17.96 18.81 -3.27
CA ARG A 716 -18.14 17.51 -2.62
C ARG A 716 -17.02 16.57 -3.04
N LYS A 717 -16.40 15.91 -2.06
CA LYS A 717 -15.41 14.86 -2.28
C LYS A 717 -16.12 13.52 -2.51
N SER A 718 -15.69 12.77 -3.53
CA SER A 718 -16.16 11.43 -3.81
C SER A 718 -15.01 10.44 -3.76
N MET A 719 -15.33 9.22 -3.31
CA MET A 719 -14.39 8.10 -3.24
C MET A 719 -15.05 6.87 -3.86
N CYS A 720 -14.25 6.01 -4.49
CA CYS A 720 -14.66 4.71 -5.03
C CYS A 720 -13.73 3.61 -4.54
N TYR A 721 -14.29 2.61 -3.88
CA TYR A 721 -13.55 1.45 -3.40
C TYR A 721 -13.90 0.22 -4.23
N ARG A 722 -12.88 -0.52 -4.66
CA ARG A 722 -13.01 -1.87 -5.23
C ARG A 722 -12.84 -2.90 -4.14
N ILE A 723 -13.76 -3.85 -4.09
CA ILE A 723 -13.78 -4.92 -3.10
C ILE A 723 -13.70 -6.25 -3.84
N ASN A 724 -12.68 -7.03 -3.51
CA ASN A 724 -12.45 -8.36 -4.06
C ASN A 724 -13.03 -9.41 -3.11
N TYR A 725 -14.18 -9.96 -3.47
CA TYR A 725 -14.78 -11.08 -2.75
C TYR A 725 -14.18 -12.39 -3.26
N ARG A 726 -13.39 -13.06 -2.43
CA ARG A 726 -12.84 -14.38 -2.70
C ARG A 726 -12.67 -15.15 -1.40
N SER A 727 -13.47 -16.20 -1.24
CA SER A 727 -13.33 -17.16 -0.15
C SER A 727 -12.14 -18.10 -0.40
N LEU A 728 -11.44 -18.44 0.67
CA LEU A 728 -10.39 -19.45 0.66
C LEU A 728 -10.96 -20.88 0.56
N GLU A 729 -12.22 -21.09 0.95
CA GLU A 729 -12.77 -22.44 1.17
C GLU A 729 -13.68 -22.91 0.04
N ARG A 730 -14.38 -21.98 -0.63
CA ARG A 730 -15.36 -22.29 -1.68
C ARG A 730 -15.51 -21.19 -2.72
N THR A 731 -16.14 -21.52 -3.85
CA THR A 731 -16.56 -20.52 -4.84
C THR A 731 -17.74 -19.71 -4.31
N LEU A 732 -17.67 -18.38 -4.41
CA LEU A 732 -18.77 -17.47 -4.08
C LEU A 732 -19.68 -17.29 -5.30
N THR A 733 -20.99 -17.28 -5.08
CA THR A 733 -21.94 -16.98 -6.16
C THR A 733 -22.07 -15.47 -6.35
N ASN A 734 -22.44 -15.04 -7.56
CA ASN A 734 -22.72 -13.62 -7.82
C ASN A 734 -23.90 -13.11 -6.97
N GLU A 735 -24.91 -13.96 -6.73
CA GLU A 735 -26.09 -13.63 -5.92
C GLU A 735 -25.68 -13.34 -4.47
N GLU A 736 -24.94 -14.25 -3.83
CA GLU A 736 -24.42 -14.07 -2.48
C GLU A 736 -23.52 -12.83 -2.38
N THR A 737 -22.64 -12.63 -3.36
CA THR A 737 -21.73 -11.47 -3.36
C THR A 737 -22.50 -10.17 -3.52
N ASN A 738 -23.56 -10.14 -4.33
CA ASN A 738 -24.41 -8.95 -4.47
C ASN A 738 -25.17 -8.64 -3.17
N GLU A 739 -25.68 -9.66 -2.47
CA GLU A 739 -26.36 -9.46 -1.18
C GLU A 739 -25.42 -8.87 -0.13
N LEU A 740 -24.19 -9.41 -0.02
CA LEU A 740 -23.16 -8.85 0.86
C LEU A 740 -22.81 -7.41 0.46
N HIS A 741 -22.70 -7.13 -0.84
CA HIS A 741 -22.34 -5.81 -1.32
C HIS A 741 -23.46 -4.77 -1.08
N GLU A 742 -24.73 -5.15 -1.20
CA GLU A 742 -25.84 -4.25 -0.84
C GLU A 742 -25.89 -3.99 0.67
N GLN A 743 -25.67 -5.00 1.51
CA GLN A 743 -25.58 -4.80 2.97
C GLN A 743 -24.44 -3.84 3.34
N LEU A 744 -23.30 -3.96 2.66
CA LEU A 744 -22.19 -3.01 2.80
C LEU A 744 -22.62 -1.60 2.41
N ARG A 745 -23.24 -1.42 1.24
CA ARG A 745 -23.73 -0.11 0.77
C ARG A 745 -24.70 0.52 1.77
N GLU A 746 -25.63 -0.27 2.31
CA GLU A 746 -26.57 0.17 3.34
C GLU A 746 -25.86 0.60 4.62
N LYS A 747 -24.85 -0.15 5.09
CA LYS A 747 -24.08 0.22 6.28
C LYS A 747 -23.20 1.45 6.07
N LEU A 748 -22.60 1.62 4.88
CA LEU A 748 -21.86 2.84 4.55
C LEU A 748 -22.76 4.07 4.69
N VAL A 749 -23.96 4.03 4.11
CA VAL A 749 -24.94 5.12 4.24
C VAL A 749 -25.38 5.30 5.68
N GLY A 750 -25.77 4.21 6.36
CA GLY A 750 -26.35 4.27 7.70
C GLY A 750 -25.36 4.68 8.80
N GLN A 751 -24.08 4.28 8.69
CA GLN A 751 -23.07 4.52 9.72
C GLN A 751 -22.18 5.73 9.42
N LEU A 752 -21.79 5.93 8.15
CA LEU A 752 -20.90 7.03 7.77
C LEU A 752 -21.64 8.23 7.18
N GLY A 753 -22.96 8.11 6.94
CA GLY A 753 -23.76 9.19 6.38
C GLY A 753 -23.38 9.56 4.94
N VAL A 754 -22.69 8.67 4.22
CA VAL A 754 -22.29 8.89 2.83
C VAL A 754 -23.48 8.82 1.89
N GLU A 755 -23.39 9.49 0.75
CA GLU A 755 -24.40 9.41 -0.30
C GLU A 755 -23.86 8.56 -1.47
N LEU A 756 -24.46 7.39 -1.71
CA LEU A 756 -24.03 6.48 -2.77
C LEU A 756 -24.12 7.15 -4.15
N ARG A 757 -23.15 6.84 -5.03
CA ARG A 757 -23.01 7.39 -6.39
C ARG A 757 -23.31 6.34 -7.45
#